data_AF-B1FI15-F1
#
_entry.id   AF-B1FI15-F1
#
_cell.length_a   1.000
_cell.length_b   1.000
_cell.length_c   1.000
_cell.angle_alpha   90.00
_cell.angle_beta   90.00
_cell.angle_gamma   90.00
#
_symmetry.space_group_name_H-M   'P 1'
#
loop_
_entity.id
_entity.type
_entity.pdbx_description
1 polymer ?
#
loop_
_entity_poly.entity_id
_entity_poly.type
_entity_poly.pdbx_seq_one_letter_code
_entity_poly.pdbx_strand_id
1 'polypeptide(L)'
;MNGNPYADAPDGARLPGLLPRADGALPSLIARACNASALVVAVVHPCDATSVAALAALAASPLGASIEPLIVAPRAKVLRVADDAGVDLSKWTIEDVPHSHAAAARAVELAAAGRAGALMKGSLHTDELMGAVVAAGSGLRTDKRMSHCFLIETSAYPRPFILTDAAVNIAPDLAQKAAITQNAVDVAHALGVACPRVAVLCAVETVNPAMRSTLDAAALAKMAERGQIAGAIVDGPLAFDNAISLRAARDKGIDSPVAGRADILVVPDIEAGNMLAKQLEYLGGAANAGIVVGARPDRADEPRRQRGRPGRVLRVGGAAGAGSACADVDDRTGRLFDGVTAMKALVYHGPAHKALEQRPTPELQSPTDAIVRVTRTTICGTDLHILKGDVPTCEPGRILGHEGVGIVEQVGVAVDSLKPGDHVLISCISSCGRCEYCRRGLYSHCTTGGWILGHRIDGTQAEYVRIPHASTSLYRIPPGVDEDALVMLSDILPTGFECGVLNGKVQPGCSVAIVGAGPIGLAALLTAQFYSPARIILIDPDSNRLEIARQFGATDCFDGRGGDPVAEVMKLTDGVGVDCAIEAVGIPATFEMCTSLVAPGGVVANVGVHGVKADLHLEKLWDRNISITTRLVDTVSTPMLLKTVRAGRLDPKRLITHRFSLDDVERAYDTFGRAAQTHALKVIIEVS
;
A
#
# COMPACT_ATOMS: atom_id res chain seq x y z
N MET A 1 -33.69 0.07 -14.08
CA MET A 1 -32.36 0.48 -14.53
C MET A 1 -31.68 1.18 -13.37
N ASN A 2 -30.45 0.82 -13.03
CA ASN A 2 -29.47 1.57 -12.21
C ASN A 2 -28.31 0.59 -11.94
N GLY A 3 -27.35 0.54 -12.86
CA GLY A 3 -26.13 -0.25 -12.68
C GLY A 3 -25.11 0.50 -11.82
N ASN A 4 -24.34 -0.22 -11.02
CA ASN A 4 -23.18 0.35 -10.32
C ASN A 4 -22.14 0.82 -11.36
N PRO A 5 -21.71 2.10 -11.37
CA PRO A 5 -20.68 2.60 -12.29
C PRO A 5 -19.27 2.06 -11.98
N TYR A 6 -19.07 1.44 -10.82
CA TYR A 6 -17.86 0.74 -10.40
C TYR A 6 -18.17 -0.73 -10.09
N ALA A 7 -18.85 -1.42 -11.01
CA ALA A 7 -18.86 -2.88 -11.02
C ALA A 7 -17.60 -3.33 -11.75
N ASP A 8 -16.68 -3.97 -11.03
CA ASP A 8 -15.49 -4.56 -11.63
C ASP A 8 -15.88 -5.58 -12.70
N ALA A 9 -15.22 -5.52 -13.86
CA ALA A 9 -15.38 -6.54 -14.88
C ALA A 9 -14.73 -7.84 -14.37
N PRO A 10 -15.38 -9.02 -14.53
CA PRO A 10 -14.87 -10.27 -14.00
C PRO A 10 -13.50 -10.61 -14.57
N ASP A 11 -12.63 -11.19 -13.73
CA ASP A 11 -11.26 -11.52 -14.09
C ASP A 11 -11.17 -12.32 -15.39
N GLY A 12 -10.52 -11.72 -16.38
CA GLY A 12 -10.74 -12.04 -17.79
C GLY A 12 -9.71 -11.42 -18.72
N ALA A 13 -8.43 -11.52 -18.35
CA ALA A 13 -7.26 -11.34 -19.22
C ALA A 13 -7.30 -10.12 -20.17
N ARG A 14 -7.56 -8.92 -19.63
CA ARG A 14 -7.13 -7.67 -20.28
C ARG A 14 -5.83 -7.19 -19.65
N LEU A 15 -4.70 -7.57 -20.26
CA LEU A 15 -3.46 -6.82 -20.14
C LEU A 15 -3.77 -5.33 -20.35
N PRO A 16 -3.39 -4.41 -19.43
CA PRO A 16 -3.61 -2.98 -19.60
C PRO A 16 -3.10 -2.52 -20.96
N GLY A 17 -3.94 -1.75 -21.67
CA GLY A 17 -4.02 -1.73 -23.13
C GLY A 17 -2.71 -1.51 -23.89
N LEU A 18 -2.00 -2.61 -24.17
CA LEU A 18 -0.79 -2.64 -25.01
C LEU A 18 -1.09 -2.45 -26.51
N LEU A 19 -2.37 -2.39 -26.87
CA LEU A 19 -2.85 -2.00 -28.19
C LEU A 19 -3.18 -0.49 -28.17
N PRO A 20 -2.46 0.34 -28.96
CA PRO A 20 -2.75 1.76 -29.07
C PRO A 20 -4.14 2.04 -29.66
N ARG A 21 -4.52 3.31 -29.68
CA ARG A 21 -5.70 3.74 -30.46
C ARG A 21 -5.54 3.31 -31.92
N ALA A 22 -6.56 2.66 -32.48
CA ALA A 22 -6.58 2.28 -33.89
C ALA A 22 -6.57 3.49 -34.84
N ASP A 23 -7.04 4.64 -34.35
CA ASP A 23 -6.96 5.97 -34.98
C ASP A 23 -5.80 6.84 -34.43
N GLY A 24 -4.92 6.27 -33.60
CA GLY A 24 -3.78 6.95 -32.99
C GLY A 24 -2.54 7.03 -33.89
N ALA A 25 -1.47 7.63 -33.37
CA ALA A 25 -0.21 7.76 -34.12
C ALA A 25 0.72 6.55 -33.94
N LEU A 26 0.53 5.78 -32.87
CA LEU A 26 1.34 4.61 -32.54
C LEU A 26 1.26 3.46 -33.56
N PRO A 27 0.12 3.11 -34.18
CA PRO A 27 0.09 2.10 -35.26
C PRO A 27 0.96 2.49 -36.46
N SER A 28 1.05 3.78 -36.79
CA SER A 28 1.94 4.30 -37.84
C SER A 28 3.42 4.22 -37.43
N LEU A 29 3.73 4.45 -36.14
CA LEU A 29 5.08 4.24 -35.60
C LEU A 29 5.49 2.76 -35.62
N ILE A 30 4.58 1.85 -35.29
CA ILE A 30 4.77 0.39 -35.39
C ILE A 30 5.04 0.00 -36.84
N ALA A 31 4.19 0.41 -37.79
CA ALA A 31 4.39 0.12 -39.21
C ALA A 31 5.73 0.66 -39.76
N ARG A 32 6.20 1.82 -39.27
CA ARG A 32 7.53 2.36 -39.58
C ARG A 32 8.68 1.56 -38.95
N ALA A 33 8.47 0.97 -37.78
CA ALA A 33 9.45 0.09 -37.13
C ALA A 33 9.55 -1.28 -37.81
N CYS A 34 8.42 -1.83 -38.28
CA CYS A 34 8.37 -3.07 -39.09
C CYS A 34 9.21 -3.00 -40.38
N ASN A 35 9.47 -1.79 -40.89
CA ASN A 35 10.28 -1.53 -42.08
C ASN A 35 11.76 -1.16 -41.74
N ALA A 36 12.18 -1.30 -40.49
CA ALA A 36 13.57 -1.14 -40.07
C ALA A 36 14.30 -2.49 -39.99
N SER A 37 15.64 -2.46 -40.08
CA SER A 37 16.48 -3.63 -39.79
C SER A 37 16.23 -4.13 -38.37
N ALA A 38 16.23 -5.46 -38.18
CA ALA A 38 16.02 -6.07 -36.88
C ALA A 38 17.03 -5.58 -35.84
N LEU A 39 16.55 -5.35 -34.61
CA LEU A 39 17.35 -4.89 -33.48
C LEU A 39 17.50 -6.03 -32.47
N VAL A 40 18.72 -6.50 -32.25
CA VAL A 40 19.02 -7.40 -31.13
C VAL A 40 18.84 -6.64 -29.82
N VAL A 41 17.98 -7.13 -28.93
CA VAL A 41 17.68 -6.52 -27.63
C VAL A 41 18.06 -7.50 -26.55
N ALA A 42 19.00 -7.12 -25.68
CA ALA A 42 19.33 -7.92 -24.50
C ALA A 42 18.20 -7.79 -23.48
N VAL A 43 17.39 -8.84 -23.33
CA VAL A 43 16.30 -8.92 -22.36
C VAL A 43 16.88 -9.51 -21.08
N VAL A 44 17.06 -8.63 -20.09
CA VAL A 44 17.85 -8.89 -18.88
C VAL A 44 16.96 -9.52 -17.81
N HIS A 45 17.30 -10.72 -17.38
CA HIS A 45 16.63 -11.49 -16.32
C HIS A 45 15.09 -11.51 -16.42
N PRO A 46 14.45 -11.89 -17.56
CA PRO A 46 13.00 -12.05 -17.67
C PRO A 46 12.52 -13.32 -16.94
N CYS A 47 12.72 -13.36 -15.62
CA CYS A 47 12.44 -14.52 -14.78
C CYS A 47 11.18 -14.32 -13.92
N ASP A 48 10.13 -13.77 -14.51
CA ASP A 48 8.75 -13.73 -14.00
C ASP A 48 7.76 -13.98 -15.16
N ALA A 49 6.53 -14.35 -14.82
CA ALA A 49 5.51 -14.69 -15.81
C ALA A 49 5.16 -13.49 -16.72
N THR A 50 5.16 -12.27 -16.19
CA THR A 50 4.87 -11.04 -16.93
C THR A 50 5.89 -10.78 -18.04
N SER A 51 7.19 -10.94 -17.75
CA SER A 51 8.27 -10.76 -18.72
C SER A 51 8.24 -11.81 -19.83
N VAL A 52 7.93 -13.06 -19.48
CA VAL A 52 7.83 -14.15 -20.45
C VAL A 52 6.56 -14.05 -21.30
N ALA A 53 5.43 -13.65 -20.72
CA ALA A 53 4.22 -13.32 -21.47
C ALA A 53 4.43 -12.10 -22.41
N ALA A 54 5.21 -11.10 -22.00
CA ALA A 54 5.58 -9.97 -22.85
C ALA A 54 6.48 -10.41 -24.04
N LEU A 55 7.38 -11.36 -23.84
CA LEU A 55 8.14 -11.99 -24.94
C LEU A 55 7.20 -12.74 -25.91
N ALA A 56 6.27 -13.55 -25.39
CA ALA A 56 5.27 -14.23 -26.23
C ALA A 56 4.41 -13.25 -27.04
N ALA A 57 3.93 -12.19 -26.41
CA ALA A 57 3.16 -11.13 -27.06
C ALA A 57 3.98 -10.38 -28.13
N LEU A 58 5.28 -10.12 -27.87
CA LEU A 58 6.19 -9.54 -28.86
C LEU A 58 6.33 -10.45 -30.09
N ALA A 59 6.50 -11.77 -29.89
CA ALA A 59 6.61 -12.73 -31.00
C ALA A 59 5.34 -12.81 -31.86
N ALA A 60 4.16 -12.66 -31.24
CA ALA A 60 2.88 -12.62 -31.94
C ALA A 60 2.55 -11.24 -32.56
N SER A 61 3.35 -10.20 -32.25
CA SER A 61 3.12 -8.83 -32.73
C SER A 61 3.77 -8.56 -34.11
N PRO A 62 3.33 -7.50 -34.83
CA PRO A 62 4.03 -7.03 -36.02
C PRO A 62 5.50 -6.64 -35.82
N LEU A 63 5.95 -6.44 -34.56
CA LEU A 63 7.35 -6.14 -34.23
C LEU A 63 8.21 -7.39 -34.03
N GLY A 64 7.63 -8.60 -34.01
CA GLY A 64 8.35 -9.85 -33.77
C GLY A 64 9.42 -10.19 -34.83
N ALA A 65 9.38 -9.57 -36.01
CA ALA A 65 10.41 -9.65 -37.04
C ALA A 65 11.45 -8.50 -37.01
N SER A 66 11.24 -7.49 -36.15
CA SER A 66 12.07 -6.28 -36.05
C SER A 66 12.79 -6.15 -34.71
N ILE A 67 12.48 -7.02 -33.75
CA ILE A 67 13.14 -7.11 -32.44
C ILE A 67 13.55 -8.56 -32.24
N GLU A 68 14.84 -8.79 -31.96
CA GLU A 68 15.42 -10.11 -31.70
C GLU A 68 15.84 -10.19 -30.22
N PRO A 69 15.04 -10.84 -29.36
CA PRO A 69 15.40 -11.11 -27.97
C PRO A 69 16.68 -11.95 -27.83
N LEU A 70 17.69 -11.36 -27.21
CA LEU A 70 18.83 -12.05 -26.60
C LEU A 70 18.55 -12.12 -25.09
N ILE A 71 18.09 -13.27 -24.62
CA ILE A 71 17.75 -13.47 -23.21
C ILE A 71 19.04 -13.63 -22.41
N VAL A 72 19.22 -12.81 -21.36
CA VAL A 72 20.39 -12.89 -20.47
C VAL A 72 19.88 -13.21 -19.07
N ALA A 73 19.94 -14.48 -18.66
CA ALA A 73 19.28 -14.97 -17.45
C ALA A 73 19.83 -16.34 -16.99
N PRO A 74 19.59 -16.75 -15.73
CA PRO A 74 19.80 -18.14 -15.32
C PRO A 74 18.90 -19.06 -16.14
N ARG A 75 19.51 -19.87 -17.01
CA ARG A 75 18.81 -20.67 -18.04
C ARG A 75 17.72 -21.56 -17.44
N ALA A 76 18.02 -22.27 -16.35
CA ALA A 76 17.04 -23.10 -15.65
C ALA A 76 15.85 -22.29 -15.09
N LYS A 77 16.09 -21.07 -14.59
CA LYS A 77 15.03 -20.21 -14.03
C LYS A 77 14.12 -19.65 -15.11
N VAL A 78 14.68 -19.15 -16.22
CA VAL A 78 13.89 -18.57 -17.31
C VAL A 78 13.15 -19.64 -18.12
N LEU A 79 13.73 -20.84 -18.30
CA LEU A 79 13.04 -21.95 -18.95
C LEU A 79 11.86 -22.44 -18.10
N ARG A 80 12.06 -22.69 -16.79
CA ARG A 80 10.96 -23.14 -15.91
C ARG A 80 9.76 -22.17 -15.94
N VAL A 81 10.02 -20.88 -15.78
CA VAL A 81 8.96 -19.83 -15.83
C VAL A 81 8.28 -19.76 -17.21
N ALA A 82 8.94 -20.22 -18.27
CA ALA A 82 8.35 -20.30 -19.60
C ALA A 82 7.55 -21.58 -19.83
N ASP A 83 8.00 -22.73 -19.29
CA ASP A 83 7.22 -23.97 -19.25
C ASP A 83 5.93 -23.76 -18.42
N ASP A 84 6.06 -23.15 -17.24
CA ASP A 84 4.95 -22.76 -16.34
C ASP A 84 3.93 -21.85 -17.05
N ALA A 85 4.40 -20.99 -17.97
CA ALA A 85 3.58 -20.04 -18.73
C ALA A 85 3.13 -20.56 -20.12
N GLY A 86 3.56 -21.76 -20.53
CA GLY A 86 3.28 -22.31 -21.86
C GLY A 86 3.94 -21.56 -23.04
N VAL A 87 5.09 -20.91 -22.82
CA VAL A 87 5.77 -20.05 -23.80
C VAL A 87 7.04 -20.70 -24.35
N ASP A 88 7.04 -21.02 -25.63
CA ASP A 88 8.25 -21.49 -26.32
C ASP A 88 9.30 -20.38 -26.49
N LEU A 89 10.45 -20.55 -25.82
CA LEU A 89 11.65 -19.71 -25.92
C LEU A 89 12.73 -20.27 -26.88
N SER A 90 12.57 -21.48 -27.44
CA SER A 90 13.64 -22.21 -28.16
C SER A 90 14.23 -21.46 -29.37
N LYS A 91 13.42 -20.60 -29.99
CA LYS A 91 13.77 -19.69 -31.08
C LYS A 91 14.71 -18.53 -30.71
N TRP A 92 15.00 -18.31 -29.41
CA TRP A 92 15.81 -17.19 -28.92
C TRP A 92 17.08 -17.65 -28.21
N THR A 93 18.13 -16.85 -28.34
CA THR A 93 19.41 -17.14 -27.66
C THR A 93 19.28 -16.83 -26.17
N ILE A 94 19.57 -17.83 -25.32
CA ILE A 94 19.68 -17.67 -23.86
C ILE A 94 21.17 -17.69 -23.47
N GLU A 95 21.73 -16.52 -23.19
CA GLU A 95 23.06 -16.37 -22.60
C GLU A 95 22.96 -16.62 -21.08
N ASP A 96 23.48 -17.77 -20.64
CA ASP A 96 23.29 -18.29 -19.28
C ASP A 96 24.20 -17.60 -18.26
N VAL A 97 23.63 -17.21 -17.12
CA VAL A 97 24.28 -16.41 -16.06
C VAL A 97 23.69 -16.74 -14.69
N PRO A 98 24.47 -16.78 -13.59
CA PRO A 98 24.00 -17.37 -12.33
C PRO A 98 22.91 -16.58 -11.59
N HIS A 99 22.81 -15.26 -11.75
CA HIS A 99 21.84 -14.41 -11.03
C HIS A 99 21.61 -13.06 -11.74
N SER A 100 20.69 -12.23 -11.22
CA SER A 100 20.24 -10.97 -11.82
C SER A 100 21.35 -9.91 -11.99
N HIS A 101 22.21 -9.71 -10.99
CA HIS A 101 23.37 -8.81 -11.14
C HIS A 101 24.34 -9.30 -12.24
N ALA A 102 24.56 -10.61 -12.36
CA ALA A 102 25.38 -11.18 -13.44
C ALA A 102 24.71 -11.01 -14.82
N ALA A 103 23.37 -11.08 -14.88
CA ALA A 103 22.62 -10.73 -16.08
C ALA A 103 22.75 -9.26 -16.46
N ALA A 104 22.67 -8.34 -15.49
CA ALA A 104 22.86 -6.91 -15.72
C ALA A 104 24.27 -6.60 -16.26
N ALA A 105 25.31 -7.13 -15.62
CA ALA A 105 26.70 -6.98 -16.07
C ALA A 105 26.89 -7.58 -17.48
N ARG A 106 26.45 -8.83 -17.71
CA ARG A 106 26.63 -9.49 -19.01
C ARG A 106 25.84 -8.82 -20.13
N ALA A 107 24.64 -8.33 -19.86
CA ALA A 107 23.87 -7.56 -20.85
C ALA A 107 24.57 -6.25 -21.23
N VAL A 108 25.20 -5.58 -20.25
CA VAL A 108 26.02 -4.38 -20.49
C VAL A 108 27.26 -4.71 -21.33
N GLU A 109 27.99 -5.79 -21.04
CA GLU A 109 29.10 -6.27 -21.88
C GLU A 109 28.65 -6.57 -23.32
N LEU A 110 27.51 -7.26 -23.48
CA LEU A 110 26.95 -7.61 -24.78
C LEU A 110 26.58 -6.36 -25.59
N ALA A 111 26.02 -5.33 -24.95
CA ALA A 111 25.76 -4.06 -25.61
C ALA A 111 27.05 -3.30 -25.93
N ALA A 112 28.00 -3.20 -24.99
CA ALA A 112 29.28 -2.51 -25.21
C ALA A 112 30.11 -3.15 -26.34
N ALA A 113 30.03 -4.47 -26.50
CA ALA A 113 30.64 -5.22 -27.61
C ALA A 113 29.83 -5.19 -28.92
N GLY A 114 28.74 -4.40 -28.99
CA GLY A 114 27.87 -4.29 -30.17
C GLY A 114 27.01 -5.53 -30.49
N ARG A 115 27.03 -6.57 -29.63
CA ARG A 115 26.21 -7.79 -29.78
C ARG A 115 24.73 -7.55 -29.43
N ALA A 116 24.41 -6.48 -28.69
CA ALA A 116 23.04 -6.02 -28.44
C ALA A 116 22.91 -4.52 -28.76
N GLY A 117 21.87 -4.13 -29.49
CA GLY A 117 21.61 -2.73 -29.85
C GLY A 117 20.78 -1.95 -28.81
N ALA A 118 20.08 -2.65 -27.91
CA ALA A 118 19.40 -2.06 -26.76
C ALA A 118 19.33 -3.05 -25.58
N LEU A 119 19.03 -2.52 -24.39
CA LEU A 119 18.79 -3.28 -23.16
C LEU A 119 17.31 -3.16 -22.76
N MET A 120 16.72 -4.26 -22.28
CA MET A 120 15.35 -4.31 -21.77
C MET A 120 15.31 -4.97 -20.39
N LYS A 121 14.73 -4.29 -19.40
CA LYS A 121 14.53 -4.85 -18.04
C LYS A 121 13.44 -5.94 -18.08
N GLY A 122 13.80 -7.16 -17.69
CA GLY A 122 12.87 -8.22 -17.28
C GLY A 122 12.44 -8.03 -15.82
N SER A 123 12.60 -9.06 -14.98
CA SER A 123 12.11 -9.05 -13.59
C SER A 123 13.06 -8.40 -12.57
N LEU A 124 14.36 -8.27 -12.86
CA LEU A 124 15.34 -7.61 -11.97
C LEU A 124 14.98 -6.15 -11.62
N HIS A 125 15.48 -5.62 -10.50
CA HIS A 125 15.20 -4.24 -10.10
C HIS A 125 15.91 -3.22 -11.01
N THR A 126 15.44 -1.96 -11.01
CA THR A 126 15.89 -0.98 -12.00
C THR A 126 17.29 -0.44 -11.70
N ASP A 127 17.70 -0.41 -10.42
CA ASP A 127 19.05 -0.03 -10.00
C ASP A 127 20.11 -1.10 -10.30
N GLU A 128 19.78 -2.40 -10.28
CA GLU A 128 20.68 -3.47 -10.73
C GLU A 128 21.12 -3.22 -12.19
N LEU A 129 20.14 -2.99 -13.07
CA LEU A 129 20.39 -2.73 -14.49
C LEU A 129 21.04 -1.36 -14.71
N MET A 130 20.51 -0.30 -14.12
CA MET A 130 21.06 1.05 -14.30
C MET A 130 22.44 1.19 -13.67
N GLY A 131 22.71 0.54 -12.54
CA GLY A 131 24.00 0.49 -11.87
C GLY A 131 25.09 -0.11 -12.76
N ALA A 132 24.81 -1.26 -13.40
CA ALA A 132 25.69 -1.83 -14.40
C ALA A 132 25.90 -0.89 -15.60
N VAL A 133 24.85 -0.22 -16.08
CA VAL A 133 24.93 0.71 -17.23
C VAL A 133 25.76 1.97 -16.93
N VAL A 134 25.64 2.56 -15.73
CA VAL A 134 26.37 3.79 -15.35
C VAL A 134 27.78 3.53 -14.79
N ALA A 135 28.14 2.27 -14.53
CA ALA A 135 29.40 1.87 -13.91
C ALA A 135 30.63 2.44 -14.65
N ALA A 136 31.67 2.77 -13.88
CA ALA A 136 32.96 3.13 -14.46
C ALA A 136 33.56 1.92 -15.18
N GLY A 137 33.74 2.03 -16.50
CA GLY A 137 34.17 0.91 -17.35
C GLY A 137 33.04 0.15 -18.05
N SER A 138 31.77 0.55 -17.92
CA SER A 138 30.63 -0.14 -18.56
C SER A 138 30.65 -0.17 -20.09
N GLY A 139 31.48 0.65 -20.74
CA GLY A 139 31.48 0.85 -22.20
C GLY A 139 30.22 1.53 -22.77
N LEU A 140 29.22 1.83 -21.93
CA LEU A 140 27.94 2.43 -22.33
C LEU A 140 27.77 3.89 -21.90
N ARG A 141 28.54 4.35 -20.91
CA ARG A 141 28.52 5.73 -20.40
C ARG A 141 29.13 6.69 -21.42
N THR A 142 28.46 7.82 -21.67
CA THR A 142 28.96 8.90 -22.55
C THR A 142 28.96 10.25 -21.84
N ASP A 143 29.43 11.30 -22.53
CA ASP A 143 29.31 12.70 -22.08
C ASP A 143 27.87 13.24 -22.14
N LYS A 144 26.96 12.58 -22.87
CA LYS A 144 25.54 12.91 -22.81
C LYS A 144 24.96 12.42 -21.48
N ARG A 145 24.16 13.28 -20.84
CA ARG A 145 23.34 12.88 -19.70
C ARG A 145 22.40 11.74 -20.12
N MET A 146 22.23 10.73 -19.28
CA MET A 146 21.16 9.74 -19.46
C MET A 146 19.83 10.36 -19.05
N SER A 147 18.78 10.17 -19.84
CA SER A 147 17.47 10.81 -19.65
C SER A 147 16.35 9.84 -19.97
N HIS A 148 15.30 9.79 -19.15
CA HIS A 148 14.09 9.04 -19.47
C HIS A 148 13.12 9.91 -20.29
N CYS A 149 12.35 9.28 -21.19
CA CYS A 149 11.24 9.89 -21.90
C CYS A 149 10.08 8.88 -21.90
N PHE A 150 8.92 9.25 -21.34
CA PHE A 150 7.67 8.53 -21.55
C PHE A 150 6.94 9.13 -22.75
N LEU A 151 6.75 8.36 -23.81
CA LEU A 151 5.73 8.66 -24.82
C LEU A 151 4.37 8.27 -24.22
N ILE A 152 3.41 9.20 -24.19
CA ILE A 152 2.07 9.01 -23.61
C ILE A 152 1.00 9.28 -24.67
N GLU A 153 0.04 8.38 -24.82
CA GLU A 153 -1.17 8.54 -25.66
C GLU A 153 -2.42 8.40 -24.76
N THR A 154 -3.33 9.37 -24.82
CA THR A 154 -4.61 9.37 -24.07
C THR A 154 -5.73 9.93 -24.94
N SER A 155 -6.97 9.55 -24.66
CA SER A 155 -8.16 10.10 -25.34
C SER A 155 -8.37 11.60 -25.05
N ALA A 156 -7.83 12.11 -23.94
CA ALA A 156 -7.99 13.49 -23.50
C ALA A 156 -7.09 14.52 -24.22
N TYR A 157 -6.15 14.09 -25.07
CA TYR A 157 -5.21 14.98 -25.76
C TYR A 157 -5.01 14.52 -27.23
N PRO A 158 -4.94 15.44 -28.22
CA PRO A 158 -5.20 15.08 -29.63
C PRO A 158 -4.03 14.38 -30.35
N ARG A 159 -2.91 14.10 -29.68
CA ARG A 159 -1.75 13.36 -30.21
C ARG A 159 -0.85 12.88 -29.07
N PRO A 160 0.00 11.86 -29.28
CA PRO A 160 0.99 11.48 -28.28
C PRO A 160 1.99 12.61 -27.96
N PHE A 161 2.47 12.67 -26.73
CA PHE A 161 3.47 13.63 -26.26
C PHE A 161 4.55 12.94 -25.40
N ILE A 162 5.70 13.59 -25.25
CA ILE A 162 6.78 13.09 -24.39
C ILE A 162 6.70 13.75 -23.01
N LEU A 163 6.72 12.96 -21.94
CA LEU A 163 6.97 13.40 -20.57
C LEU A 163 8.40 13.02 -20.18
N THR A 164 9.23 13.99 -19.76
CA THR A 164 10.63 13.69 -19.40
C THR A 164 10.78 13.08 -18.01
N ASP A 165 11.86 12.33 -17.83
CA ASP A 165 12.57 12.05 -16.59
C ASP A 165 11.85 11.54 -15.33
N ALA A 166 10.67 10.95 -15.51
CA ALA A 166 9.92 10.23 -14.48
C ALA A 166 10.64 9.00 -13.83
N ALA A 167 11.94 8.77 -14.07
CA ALA A 167 12.63 7.53 -13.71
C ALA A 167 14.16 7.56 -13.54
N VAL A 168 14.91 8.61 -13.93
CA VAL A 168 16.40 8.56 -13.95
C VAL A 168 17.07 9.68 -13.17
N ASN A 169 16.66 10.94 -13.33
CA ASN A 169 17.33 12.09 -12.73
C ASN A 169 16.54 12.66 -11.55
N ILE A 170 17.00 12.37 -10.33
CA ILE A 170 16.31 12.72 -9.07
C ILE A 170 15.97 14.22 -8.98
N ALA A 171 17.00 15.07 -8.92
CA ALA A 171 16.86 16.53 -8.82
C ALA A 171 17.87 17.21 -9.76
N PRO A 172 17.58 17.31 -11.08
CA PRO A 172 18.54 17.80 -12.05
C PRO A 172 18.77 19.31 -11.93
N ASP A 173 20.03 19.75 -12.03
CA ASP A 173 20.36 21.17 -12.18
C ASP A 173 20.00 21.71 -13.59
N LEU A 174 20.15 23.02 -13.81
CA LEU A 174 19.83 23.68 -15.08
C LEU A 174 20.57 23.10 -16.30
N ALA A 175 21.86 22.77 -16.17
CA ALA A 175 22.63 22.19 -17.27
C ALA A 175 22.20 20.74 -17.54
N GLN A 176 21.86 20.00 -16.49
CA GLN A 176 21.28 18.66 -16.59
C GLN A 176 19.91 18.71 -17.25
N LYS A 177 19.03 19.65 -16.88
CA LYS A 177 17.73 19.91 -17.51
C LYS A 177 17.85 20.30 -18.98
N ALA A 178 18.86 21.08 -19.35
CA ALA A 178 19.12 21.40 -20.76
C ALA A 178 19.49 20.15 -21.57
N ALA A 179 20.32 19.26 -21.03
CA ALA A 179 20.65 17.98 -21.66
C ALA A 179 19.45 17.03 -21.74
N ILE A 180 18.61 16.96 -20.69
CA ILE A 180 17.35 16.20 -20.68
C ILE A 180 16.39 16.72 -21.76
N THR A 181 16.25 18.04 -21.86
CA THR A 181 15.43 18.71 -22.88
C THR A 181 15.92 18.38 -24.29
N GLN A 182 17.24 18.51 -24.56
CA GLN A 182 17.79 18.18 -25.88
C GLN A 182 17.60 16.69 -26.22
N ASN A 183 17.79 15.78 -25.26
CA ASN A 183 17.56 14.35 -25.45
C ASN A 183 16.09 14.06 -25.80
N ALA A 184 15.12 14.71 -25.14
CA ALA A 184 13.70 14.57 -25.46
C ALA A 184 13.37 15.13 -26.86
N VAL A 185 14.00 16.24 -27.25
CA VAL A 185 13.89 16.83 -28.60
C VAL A 185 14.48 15.90 -29.67
N ASP A 186 15.63 15.26 -29.41
CA ASP A 186 16.21 14.24 -30.29
C ASP A 186 15.24 13.04 -30.48
N VAL A 187 14.54 12.61 -29.41
CA VAL A 187 13.51 11.55 -29.48
C VAL A 187 12.27 12.01 -30.26
N ALA A 188 11.78 13.23 -30.05
CA ALA A 188 10.62 13.75 -30.78
C ALA A 188 10.89 13.84 -32.30
N HIS A 189 12.10 14.27 -32.70
CA HIS A 189 12.54 14.20 -34.09
C HIS A 189 12.62 12.77 -34.63
N ALA A 190 13.06 11.80 -33.82
CA ALA A 190 13.07 10.38 -34.20
C ALA A 190 11.64 9.83 -34.40
N LEU A 191 10.67 10.24 -33.57
CA LEU A 191 9.26 9.92 -33.77
C LEU A 191 8.68 10.60 -35.02
N GLY A 192 9.19 11.78 -35.40
CA GLY A 192 8.86 12.48 -36.65
C GLY A 192 8.28 13.89 -36.45
N VAL A 193 8.30 14.41 -35.22
CA VAL A 193 7.87 15.78 -34.90
C VAL A 193 8.96 16.73 -35.39
N ALA A 194 8.72 17.40 -36.53
CA ALA A 194 9.74 18.20 -37.23
C ALA A 194 10.09 19.55 -36.55
N CYS A 195 9.27 19.99 -35.59
CA CYS A 195 9.54 21.15 -34.73
C CYS A 195 8.75 20.96 -33.42
N PRO A 196 9.33 20.31 -32.40
CA PRO A 196 8.65 20.04 -31.13
C PRO A 196 8.40 21.32 -30.33
N ARG A 197 7.23 21.42 -29.70
CA ARG A 197 6.92 22.40 -28.64
C ARG A 197 7.24 21.79 -27.29
N VAL A 198 8.07 22.48 -26.51
CA VAL A 198 8.52 22.01 -25.20
C VAL A 198 8.01 22.96 -24.13
N ALA A 199 7.08 22.48 -23.29
CA ALA A 199 6.66 23.20 -22.10
C ALA A 199 7.52 22.77 -20.92
N VAL A 200 8.21 23.72 -20.27
CA VAL A 200 8.89 23.46 -18.99
C VAL A 200 7.91 23.68 -17.85
N LEU A 201 7.56 22.59 -17.16
CA LEU A 201 6.50 22.55 -16.18
C LEU A 201 6.90 23.15 -14.84
N CYS A 202 5.97 23.92 -14.27
CA CYS A 202 6.09 24.62 -13.00
C CYS A 202 4.74 24.64 -12.26
N ALA A 203 4.75 25.02 -10.98
CA ALA A 203 3.53 25.20 -10.20
C ALA A 203 2.75 26.49 -10.56
N VAL A 204 3.39 27.43 -11.26
CA VAL A 204 2.84 28.70 -11.72
C VAL A 204 3.38 29.07 -13.10
N GLU A 205 2.70 29.99 -13.77
CA GLU A 205 3.03 30.55 -15.08
C GLU A 205 3.93 31.81 -15.05
N THR A 206 4.39 32.26 -13.88
CA THR A 206 5.24 33.45 -13.71
C THR A 206 6.61 33.11 -13.13
N VAL A 207 7.64 33.87 -13.53
CA VAL A 207 9.00 33.72 -13.00
C VAL A 207 9.03 34.24 -11.56
N ASN A 208 9.27 33.35 -10.60
CA ASN A 208 9.29 33.66 -9.17
C ASN A 208 10.65 33.24 -8.58
N PRO A 209 11.48 34.20 -8.11
CA PRO A 209 12.79 33.89 -7.52
C PRO A 209 12.79 32.91 -6.34
N ALA A 210 11.66 32.74 -5.62
CA ALA A 210 11.52 31.75 -4.56
C ALA A 210 11.24 30.32 -5.06
N MET A 211 10.88 30.14 -6.34
CA MET A 211 10.63 28.84 -6.95
C MET A 211 11.67 28.54 -8.05
N ARG A 212 12.70 27.78 -7.69
CA ARG A 212 13.82 27.42 -8.57
C ARG A 212 13.38 26.84 -9.92
N SER A 213 12.33 26.03 -9.94
CA SER A 213 11.76 25.48 -11.19
C SER A 213 11.38 26.58 -12.20
N THR A 214 10.85 27.72 -11.73
CA THR A 214 10.46 28.84 -12.61
C THR A 214 11.67 29.61 -13.16
N LEU A 215 12.76 29.68 -12.39
CA LEU A 215 14.04 30.23 -12.84
C LEU A 215 14.70 29.30 -13.87
N ASP A 216 14.71 27.99 -13.59
CA ASP A 216 15.22 26.98 -14.52
C ASP A 216 14.42 27.00 -15.84
N ALA A 217 13.09 27.13 -15.77
CA ALA A 217 12.22 27.19 -16.95
C ALA A 217 12.48 28.39 -17.85
N ALA A 218 12.52 29.61 -17.29
CA ALA A 218 12.85 30.82 -18.04
C ALA A 218 14.28 30.79 -18.60
N ALA A 219 15.22 30.18 -17.87
CA ALA A 219 16.58 29.96 -18.37
C ALA A 219 16.60 28.98 -19.56
N LEU A 220 15.89 27.85 -19.50
CA LEU A 220 15.80 26.86 -20.58
C LEU A 220 15.16 27.43 -21.85
N ALA A 221 14.10 28.24 -21.72
CA ALA A 221 13.54 28.99 -22.85
C ALA A 221 14.61 29.91 -23.49
N LYS A 222 15.35 30.68 -22.68
CA LYS A 222 16.43 31.55 -23.17
C LYS A 222 17.62 30.79 -23.77
N MET A 223 17.91 29.60 -23.28
CA MET A 223 18.93 28.70 -23.84
C MET A 223 18.50 28.19 -25.23
N ALA A 224 17.21 27.90 -25.43
CA ALA A 224 16.68 27.52 -26.74
C ALA A 224 16.68 28.67 -27.75
N GLU A 225 16.25 29.88 -27.35
CA GLU A 225 16.37 31.09 -28.18
C GLU A 225 17.81 31.35 -28.65
N ARG A 226 18.78 31.04 -27.79
CA ARG A 226 20.23 31.18 -28.08
C ARG A 226 20.84 29.96 -28.78
N GLY A 227 20.03 28.97 -29.19
CA GLY A 227 20.48 27.78 -29.90
C GLY A 227 21.32 26.79 -29.08
N GLN A 228 21.36 26.95 -27.75
CA GLN A 228 22.02 26.01 -26.82
C GLN A 228 21.18 24.74 -26.60
N ILE A 229 19.86 24.86 -26.81
CA ILE A 229 18.93 23.75 -27.07
C ILE A 229 18.43 23.97 -28.51
N ALA A 230 18.51 22.95 -29.36
CA ALA A 230 18.39 23.10 -30.81
C ALA A 230 17.29 22.23 -31.42
N GLY A 231 16.58 22.80 -32.40
CA GLY A 231 15.55 22.12 -33.19
C GLY A 231 14.13 22.12 -32.60
N ALA A 232 13.88 22.84 -31.51
CA ALA A 232 12.58 22.91 -30.86
C ALA A 232 12.25 24.33 -30.38
N ILE A 233 10.96 24.58 -30.13
CA ILE A 233 10.49 25.80 -29.45
C ILE A 233 10.30 25.44 -27.98
N VAL A 234 11.11 26.03 -27.09
CA VAL A 234 11.04 25.80 -25.64
C VAL A 234 10.46 27.03 -24.97
N ASP A 235 9.49 26.83 -24.08
CA ASP A 235 8.83 27.90 -23.33
C ASP A 235 8.49 27.44 -21.90
N GLY A 236 8.44 28.40 -20.98
CA GLY A 236 8.21 28.19 -19.56
C GLY A 236 8.65 29.39 -18.71
N PRO A 237 8.15 29.50 -17.46
CA PRO A 237 7.39 28.50 -16.72
C PRO A 237 5.93 28.34 -17.19
N LEU A 238 5.46 27.09 -17.29
CA LEU A 238 4.06 26.77 -17.61
C LEU A 238 3.47 25.81 -16.57
N ALA A 239 2.26 26.08 -16.09
CA ALA A 239 1.47 25.08 -15.37
C ALA A 239 1.00 23.96 -16.32
N PHE A 240 0.73 22.76 -15.78
CA PHE A 240 0.39 21.58 -16.61
C PHE A 240 -0.86 21.79 -17.46
N ASP A 241 -1.90 22.38 -16.89
CA ASP A 241 -3.12 22.78 -17.60
C ASP A 241 -2.82 23.78 -18.72
N ASN A 242 -1.99 24.79 -18.47
CA ASN A 242 -1.54 25.76 -19.47
C ASN A 242 -0.68 25.13 -20.58
N ALA A 243 0.04 24.04 -20.31
CA ALA A 243 0.80 23.31 -21.31
C ALA A 243 -0.07 22.47 -22.27
N ILE A 244 -1.18 21.92 -21.78
CA ILE A 244 -2.03 20.93 -22.50
C ILE A 244 -3.43 21.44 -22.88
N SER A 245 -3.89 22.58 -22.36
CA SER A 245 -5.18 23.19 -22.68
C SER A 245 -5.04 24.59 -23.27
N LEU A 246 -5.40 24.74 -24.56
CA LEU A 246 -5.53 26.03 -25.23
C LEU A 246 -6.56 26.96 -24.58
N ARG A 247 -7.50 26.40 -23.79
CA ARG A 247 -8.44 27.18 -23.01
C ARG A 247 -7.76 27.73 -21.76
N ALA A 248 -7.10 26.89 -20.95
CA ALA A 248 -6.42 27.35 -19.72
C ALA A 248 -5.40 28.46 -20.04
N ALA A 249 -4.59 28.28 -21.07
CA ALA A 249 -3.62 29.27 -21.52
C ALA A 249 -4.28 30.63 -21.86
N ARG A 250 -5.45 30.63 -22.53
CA ARG A 250 -6.21 31.85 -22.85
C ARG A 250 -6.88 32.47 -21.62
N ASP A 251 -7.50 31.65 -20.78
CA ASP A 251 -8.15 32.05 -19.53
C ASP A 251 -7.11 32.66 -18.55
N LYS A 252 -5.82 32.33 -18.72
CA LYS A 252 -4.63 32.90 -18.03
C LYS A 252 -3.91 34.03 -18.80
N GLY A 253 -4.32 34.38 -20.02
CA GLY A 253 -3.69 35.44 -20.83
C GLY A 253 -2.29 35.11 -21.38
N ILE A 254 -1.92 33.83 -21.50
CA ILE A 254 -0.60 33.38 -21.96
C ILE A 254 -0.57 33.36 -23.50
N ASP A 255 0.15 34.31 -24.11
CA ASP A 255 0.49 34.27 -25.53
C ASP A 255 1.78 33.48 -25.74
N SER A 256 1.66 32.26 -26.28
CA SER A 256 2.77 31.32 -26.45
C SER A 256 2.52 30.37 -27.63
N PRO A 257 3.55 30.08 -28.46
CA PRO A 257 3.46 29.05 -29.50
C PRO A 257 3.46 27.62 -28.95
N VAL A 258 3.78 27.42 -27.66
CA VAL A 258 3.87 26.15 -26.95
C VAL A 258 2.61 25.87 -26.12
N ALA A 259 2.04 26.90 -25.47
CA ALA A 259 0.93 26.73 -24.53
C ALA A 259 -0.32 26.10 -25.19
N GLY A 260 -0.96 25.21 -24.45
CA GLY A 260 -2.07 24.36 -24.89
C GLY A 260 -1.73 23.38 -26.02
N ARG A 261 -0.46 23.25 -26.38
CA ARG A 261 0.01 22.57 -27.60
C ARG A 261 1.32 21.83 -27.40
N ALA A 262 1.77 21.56 -26.19
CA ALA A 262 3.05 20.88 -25.94
C ALA A 262 3.16 19.52 -26.68
N ASP A 263 4.32 19.29 -27.29
CA ASP A 263 4.74 18.00 -27.84
C ASP A 263 5.68 17.27 -26.84
N ILE A 264 6.34 18.04 -25.96
CA ILE A 264 7.20 17.59 -24.87
C ILE A 264 6.87 18.38 -23.59
N LEU A 265 6.79 17.68 -22.47
CA LEU A 265 6.63 18.21 -21.11
C LEU A 265 7.91 17.94 -20.32
N VAL A 266 8.66 19.00 -20.00
CA VAL A 266 9.89 18.91 -19.19
C VAL A 266 9.52 19.15 -17.72
N VAL A 267 9.74 18.14 -16.88
CA VAL A 267 9.43 18.20 -15.44
C VAL A 267 10.55 18.85 -14.62
N PRO A 268 10.25 19.42 -13.45
CA PRO A 268 11.27 20.02 -12.59
C PRO A 268 12.22 18.99 -11.94
N ASP A 269 11.76 17.76 -11.72
CA ASP A 269 12.41 16.70 -10.93
C ASP A 269 11.74 15.32 -11.17
N ILE A 270 12.30 14.27 -10.59
CA ILE A 270 11.77 12.90 -10.72
C ILE A 270 10.39 12.74 -10.06
N GLU A 271 10.09 13.50 -9.00
CA GLU A 271 8.86 13.34 -8.22
C GLU A 271 7.66 13.80 -9.06
N ALA A 272 7.74 15.02 -9.60
CA ALA A 272 6.76 15.56 -10.53
C ALA A 272 6.60 14.66 -11.78
N GLY A 273 7.70 14.13 -12.32
CA GLY A 273 7.66 13.20 -13.44
C GLY A 273 6.97 11.87 -13.13
N ASN A 274 7.33 11.23 -12.01
CA ASN A 274 6.81 9.94 -11.62
C ASN A 274 5.32 10.02 -11.21
N MET A 275 4.93 11.09 -10.51
CA MET A 275 3.54 11.38 -10.19
C MET A 275 2.71 11.61 -11.46
N LEU A 276 3.13 12.51 -12.35
CA LEU A 276 2.37 12.84 -13.56
C LEU A 276 2.23 11.63 -14.51
N ALA A 277 3.30 10.83 -14.67
CA ALA A 277 3.25 9.59 -15.46
C ALA A 277 2.19 8.62 -14.91
N LYS A 278 2.26 8.31 -13.61
CA LYS A 278 1.34 7.37 -12.95
C LYS A 278 -0.11 7.88 -12.89
N GLN A 279 -0.31 9.19 -12.73
CA GLN A 279 -1.65 9.78 -12.77
C GLN A 279 -2.27 9.65 -14.16
N LEU A 280 -1.50 9.90 -15.22
CA LEU A 280 -1.97 9.72 -16.61
C LEU A 280 -2.25 8.25 -16.93
N GLU A 281 -1.41 7.33 -16.47
CA GLU A 281 -1.58 5.87 -16.64
C GLU A 281 -2.80 5.34 -15.87
N TYR A 282 -2.75 5.36 -14.53
CA TYR A 282 -3.70 4.65 -13.66
C TYR A 282 -5.04 5.39 -13.46
N LEU A 283 -5.09 6.72 -13.61
CA LEU A 283 -6.32 7.51 -13.46
C LEU A 283 -6.80 8.12 -14.78
N GLY A 284 -5.87 8.46 -15.69
CA GLY A 284 -6.16 8.99 -17.03
C GLY A 284 -6.33 7.93 -18.13
N GLY A 285 -6.12 6.65 -17.81
CA GLY A 285 -6.23 5.53 -18.77
C GLY A 285 -5.26 5.62 -19.95
N ALA A 286 -4.13 6.31 -19.77
CA ALA A 286 -3.20 6.59 -20.87
C ALA A 286 -2.27 5.40 -21.16
N ALA A 287 -2.17 5.02 -22.43
CA ALA A 287 -1.14 4.11 -22.90
C ALA A 287 0.22 4.83 -22.85
N ASN A 288 1.26 4.14 -22.38
CA ASN A 288 2.60 4.72 -22.28
C ASN A 288 3.70 3.76 -22.74
N ALA A 289 4.79 4.35 -23.23
CA ALA A 289 6.03 3.64 -23.54
C ALA A 289 7.23 4.51 -23.14
N GLY A 290 8.08 3.99 -22.25
CA GLY A 290 9.31 4.69 -21.86
C GLY A 290 10.42 4.64 -22.92
N ILE A 291 11.57 5.21 -22.59
CA ILE A 291 12.88 4.99 -23.23
C ILE A 291 13.94 5.69 -22.36
N VAL A 292 15.08 5.06 -22.13
CA VAL A 292 16.28 5.76 -21.61
C VAL A 292 17.22 6.02 -22.79
N VAL A 293 17.64 7.27 -22.96
CA VAL A 293 18.61 7.70 -23.98
C VAL A 293 19.82 8.35 -23.33
N GLY A 294 20.96 8.41 -24.03
CA GLY A 294 22.21 9.03 -23.55
C GLY A 294 23.35 8.04 -23.26
N ALA A 295 23.03 6.76 -23.11
CA ALA A 295 24.00 5.67 -23.23
C ALA A 295 24.32 5.39 -24.71
N ARG A 296 25.48 4.79 -25.00
CA ARG A 296 25.87 4.38 -26.36
C ARG A 296 26.74 3.12 -26.35
N PRO A 297 26.41 2.08 -27.13
CA PRO A 297 27.36 1.00 -27.42
C PRO A 297 28.43 1.50 -28.40
N ASP A 298 29.70 1.28 -28.09
CA ASP A 298 30.79 1.65 -29.00
C ASP A 298 30.84 0.68 -30.18
N ARG A 299 30.83 1.24 -31.40
CA ARG A 299 31.17 0.50 -32.62
C ARG A 299 32.64 0.73 -32.93
N ALA A 300 33.42 -0.34 -32.88
CA ALA A 300 34.70 -0.39 -33.58
C ALA A 300 34.48 -0.21 -35.10
N ASP A 301 35.41 0.49 -35.75
CA ASP A 301 35.54 0.68 -37.20
C ASP A 301 34.30 1.10 -38.00
N GLU A 302 34.03 2.41 -38.02
CA GLU A 302 33.46 3.06 -39.22
C GLU A 302 34.08 4.47 -39.43
N PRO A 303 34.62 4.81 -40.64
CA PRO A 303 35.35 6.06 -40.83
C PRO A 303 34.47 7.32 -40.72
N ARG A 304 34.99 8.37 -40.07
CA ARG A 304 34.31 9.67 -39.87
C ARG A 304 33.92 10.37 -41.19
N ARG A 305 32.72 10.15 -41.72
CA ARG A 305 32.08 11.03 -42.73
C ARG A 305 30.55 10.94 -42.75
N GLN A 306 29.94 12.06 -43.14
CA GLN A 306 28.49 12.34 -43.27
C GLN A 306 27.69 12.42 -41.96
N ARG A 307 26.83 13.45 -41.86
CA ARG A 307 25.86 13.64 -40.78
C ARG A 307 24.53 13.01 -41.20
N GLY A 308 24.02 12.03 -40.47
CA GLY A 308 22.69 11.48 -40.75
C GLY A 308 22.18 10.50 -39.70
N ARG A 309 21.03 10.84 -39.09
CA ARG A 309 20.20 10.03 -38.16
C ARG A 309 20.86 9.61 -36.82
N PRO A 310 20.29 10.00 -35.66
CA PRO A 310 20.67 9.39 -34.38
C PRO A 310 20.15 7.95 -34.27
N GLY A 311 20.93 7.08 -33.64
CA GLY A 311 20.53 5.71 -33.26
C GLY A 311 19.44 5.71 -32.18
N ARG A 312 18.64 4.65 -32.12
CA ARG A 312 17.46 4.55 -31.24
C ARG A 312 17.64 3.41 -30.24
N VAL A 313 17.36 3.69 -28.97
CA VAL A 313 16.94 2.69 -27.98
C VAL A 313 15.42 2.51 -28.11
N LEU A 314 14.83 1.47 -27.53
CA LEU A 314 13.39 1.23 -27.50
C LEU A 314 13.00 0.60 -26.16
N ARG A 315 11.89 1.03 -25.56
CA ARG A 315 11.20 0.34 -24.47
C ARG A 315 9.77 0.10 -24.91
N VAL A 316 9.21 -1.05 -24.55
CA VAL A 316 7.77 -1.32 -24.62
C VAL A 316 7.33 -1.59 -23.18
N GLY A 317 6.21 -0.99 -22.77
CA GLY A 317 5.65 -1.16 -21.43
C GLY A 317 4.63 -2.29 -21.40
N GLY A 318 4.71 -3.15 -20.39
CA GLY A 318 3.64 -4.06 -19.97
C GLY A 318 3.45 -3.90 -18.46
N ALA A 319 2.20 -3.96 -17.98
CA ALA A 319 1.89 -3.67 -16.59
C ALA A 319 2.41 -4.76 -15.63
N ALA A 320 2.79 -4.36 -14.41
CA ALA A 320 3.18 -5.28 -13.35
C ALA A 320 1.94 -5.88 -12.66
N GLY A 321 1.94 -7.20 -12.48
CA GLY A 321 1.00 -7.99 -11.67
C GLY A 321 1.74 -8.81 -10.60
N ALA A 322 1.01 -9.49 -9.70
CA ALA A 322 1.58 -10.01 -8.45
C ALA A 322 1.83 -11.55 -8.41
N GLY A 323 2.91 -11.96 -7.73
CA GLY A 323 3.14 -13.29 -7.09
C GLY A 323 3.37 -14.52 -8.00
N SER A 324 3.78 -15.70 -7.48
CA SER A 324 4.57 -16.04 -6.26
C SER A 324 4.83 -17.57 -6.14
N ALA A 325 5.97 -18.00 -5.55
CA ALA A 325 6.32 -19.38 -5.10
C ALA A 325 6.49 -20.46 -6.21
N CYS A 326 7.12 -21.65 -6.06
CA CYS A 326 7.85 -22.35 -4.97
C CYS A 326 8.97 -23.28 -5.59
N ALA A 327 9.46 -24.48 -5.15
CA ALA A 327 9.50 -25.36 -3.94
C ALA A 327 10.68 -26.40 -4.10
N ASP A 328 10.93 -27.27 -3.09
CA ASP A 328 11.56 -28.64 -3.09
C ASP A 328 13.01 -28.88 -3.62
N VAL A 329 13.86 -29.83 -3.16
CA VAL A 329 13.90 -30.77 -1.99
C VAL A 329 15.38 -31.25 -1.74
N ASP A 330 15.69 -31.70 -0.51
CA ASP A 330 16.82 -32.51 0.07
C ASP A 330 17.96 -33.10 -0.85
N ASP A 331 19.23 -33.33 -0.45
CA ASP A 331 19.74 -33.91 0.81
C ASP A 331 21.31 -33.82 0.96
N ARG A 332 21.82 -33.89 2.22
CA ARG A 332 23.20 -34.19 2.73
C ARG A 332 24.46 -33.70 1.97
N THR A 333 25.45 -32.98 2.53
CA THR A 333 25.70 -32.26 3.81
C THR A 333 26.93 -31.35 3.58
N GLY A 334 27.02 -30.09 4.05
CA GLY A 334 26.02 -29.29 4.75
C GLY A 334 26.57 -27.88 5.09
N ARG A 335 25.66 -26.92 5.31
CA ARG A 335 25.88 -25.47 5.50
C ARG A 335 26.45 -24.72 4.29
N LEU A 336 25.56 -24.11 3.48
CA LEU A 336 25.71 -22.80 2.78
C LEU A 336 24.55 -22.59 1.76
N PHE A 337 23.31 -22.54 2.24
CA PHE A 337 22.13 -22.11 1.48
C PHE A 337 21.17 -21.37 2.40
N ASP A 338 20.75 -20.17 1.99
CA ASP A 338 19.60 -19.40 2.49
C ASP A 338 19.38 -18.20 1.54
N GLY A 339 18.18 -17.60 1.48
CA GLY A 339 18.00 -16.40 0.64
C GLY A 339 16.58 -15.91 0.33
N VAL A 340 15.53 -16.72 0.52
CA VAL A 340 14.16 -16.23 0.70
C VAL A 340 13.73 -16.69 2.08
N THR A 341 13.59 -15.76 3.02
CA THR A 341 13.10 -16.09 4.36
C THR A 341 11.63 -16.50 4.25
N ALA A 342 11.36 -17.78 4.48
CA ALA A 342 10.03 -18.23 4.85
C ALA A 342 9.79 -17.85 6.32
N MET A 343 8.55 -17.49 6.63
CA MET A 343 8.07 -17.18 7.96
C MET A 343 6.82 -18.00 8.29
N LYS A 344 6.68 -18.37 9.55
CA LYS A 344 5.46 -18.95 10.10
C LYS A 344 4.35 -17.90 10.13
N ALA A 345 3.15 -18.30 9.73
CA ALA A 345 1.95 -17.46 9.77
C ALA A 345 0.68 -18.29 9.93
N LEU A 346 -0.30 -17.80 10.69
CA LEU A 346 -1.63 -18.42 10.76
C LEU A 346 -2.48 -17.96 9.56
N VAL A 347 -2.73 -18.89 8.63
CA VAL A 347 -3.48 -18.66 7.40
C VAL A 347 -4.92 -19.14 7.57
N TYR A 348 -5.88 -18.31 7.16
CA TYR A 348 -7.30 -18.63 7.05
C TYR A 348 -7.62 -19.26 5.70
N HIS A 349 -8.39 -20.36 5.69
CA HIS A 349 -8.72 -21.14 4.50
C HIS A 349 -10.23 -21.21 4.20
N GLY A 350 -11.03 -20.37 4.85
CA GLY A 350 -12.49 -20.42 4.80
C GLY A 350 -13.09 -20.80 6.17
N PRO A 351 -14.44 -20.79 6.31
CA PRO A 351 -15.09 -21.04 7.60
C PRO A 351 -14.64 -22.34 8.27
N ALA A 352 -14.38 -22.26 9.58
CA ALA A 352 -13.73 -23.25 10.45
C ALA A 352 -12.29 -23.67 10.09
N HIS A 353 -11.75 -23.28 8.93
CA HIS A 353 -10.47 -23.75 8.43
C HIS A 353 -9.36 -22.69 8.57
N LYS A 354 -8.28 -23.08 9.24
CA LYS A 354 -7.03 -22.32 9.38
C LYS A 354 -5.87 -23.29 9.60
N ALA A 355 -4.66 -22.90 9.28
CA ALA A 355 -3.44 -23.66 9.54
C ALA A 355 -2.25 -22.74 9.84
N LEU A 356 -1.32 -23.18 10.70
CA LEU A 356 0.00 -22.56 10.80
C LEU A 356 0.87 -23.01 9.62
N GLU A 357 1.27 -22.09 8.75
CA GLU A 357 1.96 -22.37 7.50
C GLU A 357 3.26 -21.58 7.34
N GLN A 358 4.16 -22.08 6.49
CA GLN A 358 5.29 -21.30 5.98
C GLN A 358 4.85 -20.41 4.81
N ARG A 359 5.13 -19.12 4.90
CA ARG A 359 4.76 -18.07 3.94
C ARG A 359 5.97 -17.20 3.63
N PRO A 360 6.07 -16.53 2.46
CA PRO A 360 7.16 -15.58 2.22
C PRO A 360 7.11 -14.42 3.22
N THR A 361 8.26 -13.96 3.74
CA THR A 361 8.35 -12.67 4.43
C THR A 361 7.78 -11.56 3.53
N PRO A 362 6.91 -10.66 4.04
CA PRO A 362 6.26 -9.66 3.21
C PRO A 362 7.21 -8.52 2.81
N GLU A 363 7.10 -8.07 1.56
CA GLU A 363 7.89 -6.96 1.01
C GLU A 363 7.15 -5.61 1.09
N LEU A 364 7.88 -4.50 1.03
CA LEU A 364 7.31 -3.15 0.97
C LEU A 364 6.58 -2.92 -0.36
N GLN A 365 5.28 -2.60 -0.30
CA GLN A 365 4.46 -2.36 -1.50
C GLN A 365 4.28 -0.86 -1.82
N SER A 366 4.51 0.02 -0.84
CA SER A 366 4.47 1.48 -1.00
C SER A 366 5.63 2.15 -0.24
N PRO A 367 6.14 3.31 -0.70
CA PRO A 367 7.08 4.15 0.06
C PRO A 367 6.62 4.53 1.47
N THR A 368 5.32 4.41 1.77
CA THR A 368 4.70 4.71 3.06
C THR A 368 4.64 3.54 4.03
N ASP A 369 5.04 2.34 3.61
CA ASP A 369 4.87 1.12 4.40
C ASP A 369 6.08 0.85 5.30
N ALA A 370 5.92 -0.03 6.28
CA ALA A 370 7.02 -0.65 7.01
C ALA A 370 6.82 -2.16 7.10
N ILE A 371 7.93 -2.91 7.17
CA ILE A 371 7.92 -4.31 7.59
C ILE A 371 8.30 -4.34 9.07
N VAL A 372 7.44 -4.95 9.88
CA VAL A 372 7.63 -5.12 11.31
C VAL A 372 7.76 -6.62 11.59
N ARG A 373 8.87 -7.01 12.23
CA ARG A 373 9.01 -8.35 12.82
C ARG A 373 8.22 -8.37 14.12
N VAL A 374 7.19 -9.20 14.19
CA VAL A 374 6.27 -9.25 15.33
C VAL A 374 6.98 -9.91 16.51
N THR A 375 6.92 -9.30 17.69
CA THR A 375 7.43 -9.90 18.94
C THR A 375 6.29 -10.56 19.70
N ARG A 376 5.14 -9.86 19.84
CA ARG A 376 3.93 -10.35 20.52
C ARG A 376 2.68 -10.01 19.75
N THR A 377 1.75 -10.96 19.67
CA THR A 377 0.42 -10.81 19.05
C THR A 377 -0.65 -11.43 19.96
N THR A 378 -1.92 -11.36 19.56
CA THR A 378 -3.07 -11.88 20.30
C THR A 378 -4.20 -12.23 19.32
N ILE A 379 -5.32 -12.73 19.85
CA ILE A 379 -6.52 -13.08 19.10
C ILE A 379 -7.62 -12.07 19.46
N CYS A 380 -8.30 -11.54 18.46
CA CYS A 380 -9.49 -10.71 18.62
C CYS A 380 -10.76 -11.58 18.55
N GLY A 381 -11.86 -11.15 19.17
CA GLY A 381 -13.16 -11.78 18.96
C GLY A 381 -13.55 -11.83 17.47
N THR A 382 -13.13 -10.82 16.70
CA THR A 382 -13.37 -10.72 15.26
C THR A 382 -12.65 -11.81 14.45
N ASP A 383 -11.50 -12.33 14.90
CA ASP A 383 -10.84 -13.48 14.24
C ASP A 383 -11.74 -14.74 14.33
N LEU A 384 -12.45 -14.91 15.45
CA LEU A 384 -13.43 -15.99 15.62
C LEU A 384 -14.69 -15.77 14.76
N HIS A 385 -15.04 -14.52 14.43
CA HIS A 385 -16.14 -14.19 13.51
C HIS A 385 -15.74 -14.42 12.04
N ILE A 386 -14.50 -14.09 11.65
CA ILE A 386 -13.93 -14.51 10.36
C ILE A 386 -13.99 -16.04 10.24
N LEU A 387 -13.54 -16.77 11.26
CA LEU A 387 -13.59 -18.24 11.27
C LEU A 387 -15.01 -18.84 11.31
N LYS A 388 -16.06 -18.09 11.66
CA LYS A 388 -17.45 -18.55 11.51
C LYS A 388 -18.02 -18.29 10.12
N GLY A 389 -17.40 -17.42 9.33
CA GLY A 389 -17.98 -16.86 8.11
C GLY A 389 -18.84 -15.62 8.31
N ASP A 390 -18.89 -15.07 9.54
CA ASP A 390 -19.66 -13.85 9.86
C ASP A 390 -19.05 -12.59 9.21
N VAL A 391 -17.79 -12.66 8.76
CA VAL A 391 -17.06 -11.62 8.02
C VAL A 391 -16.75 -12.13 6.60
N PRO A 392 -17.75 -12.18 5.68
CA PRO A 392 -17.58 -12.76 4.34
C PRO A 392 -16.68 -11.94 3.40
N THR A 393 -16.22 -10.76 3.83
CA THR A 393 -15.22 -9.95 3.13
C THR A 393 -13.77 -10.31 3.47
N CYS A 394 -13.55 -11.33 4.31
CA CYS A 394 -12.24 -11.93 4.52
C CYS A 394 -12.06 -13.13 3.59
N GLU A 395 -11.07 -13.06 2.71
CA GLU A 395 -10.80 -14.07 1.68
C GLU A 395 -9.92 -15.21 2.22
N PRO A 396 -10.11 -16.47 1.76
CA PRO A 396 -9.15 -17.55 1.98
C PRO A 396 -7.73 -17.20 1.49
N GLY A 397 -6.72 -17.76 2.14
CA GLY A 397 -5.30 -17.46 1.92
C GLY A 397 -4.76 -16.26 2.72
N ARG A 398 -5.62 -15.53 3.44
CA ARG A 398 -5.31 -14.38 4.32
C ARG A 398 -4.59 -14.81 5.60
N ILE A 399 -3.55 -14.09 6.00
CA ILE A 399 -2.96 -14.22 7.36
C ILE A 399 -3.83 -13.44 8.37
N LEU A 400 -4.17 -14.06 9.50
CA LEU A 400 -5.09 -13.50 10.52
C LEU A 400 -4.45 -12.51 11.51
N GLY A 401 -5.30 -11.89 12.33
CA GLY A 401 -4.92 -10.99 13.43
C GLY A 401 -4.64 -9.54 13.03
N HIS A 402 -5.02 -8.61 13.90
CA HIS A 402 -4.80 -7.15 13.72
C HIS A 402 -4.27 -6.45 14.97
N GLU A 403 -3.84 -7.21 15.97
CA GLU A 403 -3.29 -6.70 17.23
C GLU A 403 -1.82 -7.11 17.37
N GLY A 404 -0.94 -6.25 17.86
CA GLY A 404 0.44 -6.67 18.11
C GLY A 404 1.44 -5.56 18.39
N VAL A 405 2.62 -5.99 18.79
CA VAL A 405 3.83 -5.19 18.95
C VAL A 405 4.99 -5.91 18.28
N GLY A 406 6.02 -5.16 17.89
CA GLY A 406 7.17 -5.72 17.19
C GLY A 406 8.29 -4.73 17.00
N ILE A 407 9.28 -5.13 16.22
CA ILE A 407 10.47 -4.34 15.89
C ILE A 407 10.44 -4.04 14.40
N VAL A 408 10.59 -2.76 14.04
CA VAL A 408 10.71 -2.35 12.63
C VAL A 408 11.93 -3.02 12.02
N GLU A 409 11.74 -3.79 10.95
CA GLU A 409 12.81 -4.46 10.21
C GLU A 409 13.19 -3.61 8.98
N GLN A 410 12.18 -3.08 8.28
CA GLN A 410 12.37 -2.25 7.08
C GLN A 410 11.35 -1.11 7.03
N VAL A 411 11.71 0.03 6.44
CA VAL A 411 10.81 1.17 6.20
C VAL A 411 10.88 1.61 4.73
N GLY A 412 9.75 2.05 4.19
CA GLY A 412 9.69 2.68 2.87
C GLY A 412 10.30 4.09 2.86
N VAL A 413 10.71 4.56 1.68
CA VAL A 413 11.49 5.81 1.53
C VAL A 413 10.74 7.10 1.87
N ALA A 414 9.43 7.03 2.18
CA ALA A 414 8.62 8.16 2.66
C ALA A 414 8.26 8.04 4.16
N VAL A 415 8.92 7.13 4.90
CA VAL A 415 8.80 6.97 6.35
C VAL A 415 10.06 7.54 7.01
N ASP A 416 9.94 8.76 7.55
CA ASP A 416 10.99 9.52 8.22
C ASP A 416 10.95 9.39 9.76
N SER A 417 9.75 9.10 10.29
CA SER A 417 9.46 9.08 11.72
C SER A 417 9.93 7.81 12.45
N LEU A 418 10.34 6.77 11.72
CA LEU A 418 10.71 5.43 12.19
C LEU A 418 11.97 4.94 11.47
N LYS A 419 12.70 4.00 12.06
CA LYS A 419 13.84 3.32 11.43
C LYS A 419 13.93 1.84 11.84
N PRO A 420 14.67 1.01 11.10
CA PRO A 420 15.00 -0.35 11.55
C PRO A 420 15.56 -0.39 12.98
N GLY A 421 15.09 -1.34 13.78
CA GLY A 421 15.39 -1.48 15.20
C GLY A 421 14.51 -0.64 16.15
N ASP A 422 13.59 0.20 15.65
CA ASP A 422 12.59 0.83 16.53
C ASP A 422 11.53 -0.20 16.98
N HIS A 423 11.34 -0.33 18.30
CA HIS A 423 10.21 -1.09 18.86
C HIS A 423 8.91 -0.28 18.68
N VAL A 424 7.85 -0.93 18.19
CA VAL A 424 6.60 -0.30 17.77
C VAL A 424 5.36 -1.10 18.19
N LEU A 425 4.33 -0.39 18.63
CA LEU A 425 2.97 -0.88 18.71
C LEU A 425 2.32 -0.74 17.34
N ILE A 426 1.62 -1.80 16.92
CA ILE A 426 0.87 -1.86 15.67
C ILE A 426 -0.59 -1.49 15.97
N SER A 427 -1.13 -0.47 15.31
CA SER A 427 -2.57 -0.20 15.39
C SER A 427 -3.36 -1.20 14.53
N CYS A 428 -4.52 -1.64 15.01
CA CYS A 428 -5.47 -2.39 14.18
C CYS A 428 -6.04 -1.56 13.01
N ILE A 429 -5.89 -0.24 13.07
CA ILE A 429 -6.33 0.73 12.06
C ILE A 429 -5.12 1.30 11.33
N SER A 430 -5.02 1.04 10.02
CA SER A 430 -4.06 1.73 9.16
C SER A 430 -4.60 3.10 8.74
N SER A 431 -3.86 4.19 8.96
CA SER A 431 -4.36 5.55 8.66
C SER A 431 -3.39 6.35 7.78
N CYS A 432 -3.88 7.01 6.74
CA CYS A 432 -3.02 7.71 5.76
C CYS A 432 -2.75 9.19 6.11
N GLY A 433 -3.28 9.69 7.22
CA GLY A 433 -3.20 11.09 7.68
C GLY A 433 -3.87 12.16 6.79
N ARG A 434 -4.09 11.90 5.49
CA ARG A 434 -4.32 12.96 4.48
C ARG A 434 -5.71 13.01 3.83
N CYS A 435 -6.50 11.94 3.87
CA CYS A 435 -7.86 11.92 3.30
C CYS A 435 -8.87 12.66 4.21
N GLU A 436 -10.09 12.91 3.72
CA GLU A 436 -11.11 13.66 4.49
C GLU A 436 -11.38 13.04 5.87
N TYR A 437 -11.61 11.72 5.92
CA TYR A 437 -11.87 11.00 7.16
C TYR A 437 -10.68 11.09 8.12
N CYS A 438 -9.44 10.94 7.64
CA CYS A 438 -8.24 11.14 8.47
C CYS A 438 -8.14 12.58 9.03
N ARG A 439 -8.46 13.60 8.25
CA ARG A 439 -8.49 15.01 8.74
C ARG A 439 -9.57 15.26 9.79
N ARG A 440 -10.58 14.38 9.86
CA ARG A 440 -11.67 14.38 10.86
C ARG A 440 -11.40 13.47 12.06
N GLY A 441 -10.25 12.79 12.13
CA GLY A 441 -9.94 11.79 13.15
C GLY A 441 -10.64 10.43 12.96
N LEU A 442 -11.33 10.23 11.82
CA LEU A 442 -12.05 9.01 11.48
C LEU A 442 -11.14 8.04 10.72
N TYR A 443 -10.11 7.52 11.39
CA TYR A 443 -9.10 6.64 10.80
C TYR A 443 -9.67 5.28 10.37
N SER A 444 -10.71 4.78 11.06
CA SER A 444 -11.49 3.59 10.67
C SER A 444 -12.02 3.66 9.24
N HIS A 445 -12.39 4.86 8.79
CA HIS A 445 -12.91 5.17 7.47
C HIS A 445 -11.83 5.70 6.50
N CYS A 446 -10.54 5.47 6.78
CA CYS A 446 -9.46 5.88 5.89
C CYS A 446 -9.61 5.24 4.50
N THR A 447 -9.72 6.07 3.45
CA THR A 447 -9.93 5.64 2.05
C THR A 447 -8.81 4.79 1.44
N THR A 448 -7.68 4.62 2.13
CA THR A 448 -6.55 3.75 1.74
C THR A 448 -6.05 2.92 2.93
N GLY A 449 -6.93 2.67 3.90
CA GLY A 449 -6.61 2.05 5.19
C GLY A 449 -7.89 1.60 5.90
N GLY A 450 -8.02 1.93 7.18
CA GLY A 450 -9.07 1.43 8.07
C GLY A 450 -8.66 0.14 8.76
N TRP A 451 -9.63 -0.63 9.23
CA TRP A 451 -9.41 -2.01 9.69
C TRP A 451 -9.21 -2.93 8.48
N ILE A 452 -7.95 -3.21 8.14
CA ILE A 452 -7.56 -4.02 6.98
C ILE A 452 -6.60 -5.16 7.29
N LEU A 453 -5.79 -5.06 8.35
CA LEU A 453 -4.95 -6.16 8.85
C LEU A 453 -5.84 -7.35 9.26
N GLY A 454 -5.40 -8.58 9.00
CA GLY A 454 -6.17 -9.78 9.32
C GLY A 454 -7.42 -10.01 8.47
N HIS A 455 -7.70 -9.13 7.49
CA HIS A 455 -9.00 -9.04 6.81
C HIS A 455 -8.83 -8.83 5.30
N ARG A 456 -8.39 -7.63 4.89
CA ARG A 456 -8.15 -7.28 3.47
C ARG A 456 -6.69 -7.34 3.07
N ILE A 457 -5.78 -7.26 4.04
CA ILE A 457 -4.36 -7.52 3.91
C ILE A 457 -3.90 -8.42 5.05
N ASP A 458 -2.78 -9.09 4.84
CA ASP A 458 -2.22 -10.05 5.78
C ASP A 458 -1.90 -9.42 7.16
N GLY A 459 -2.22 -10.17 8.20
CA GLY A 459 -2.30 -9.72 9.59
C GLY A 459 -1.06 -9.99 10.45
N THR A 460 -1.23 -9.78 11.75
CA THR A 460 -0.17 -9.78 12.78
C THR A 460 0.12 -11.14 13.39
N GLN A 461 -0.57 -12.21 13.00
CA GLN A 461 -0.31 -13.59 13.49
C GLN A 461 0.72 -14.31 12.60
N ALA A 462 1.88 -13.68 12.42
CA ALA A 462 3.03 -14.16 11.64
C ALA A 462 4.34 -13.55 12.18
N GLU A 463 5.50 -14.12 11.83
CA GLU A 463 6.80 -13.57 12.28
C GLU A 463 7.08 -12.16 11.73
N TYR A 464 6.54 -11.80 10.56
CA TYR A 464 6.65 -10.48 9.98
C TYR A 464 5.32 -10.02 9.38
N VAL A 465 5.04 -8.72 9.45
CA VAL A 465 3.83 -8.09 8.90
C VAL A 465 4.17 -6.78 8.20
N ARG A 466 3.50 -6.51 7.06
CA ARG A 466 3.58 -5.22 6.36
C ARG A 466 2.50 -4.28 6.88
N ILE A 467 2.91 -3.12 7.38
CA ILE A 467 2.02 -2.10 7.95
C ILE A 467 1.95 -0.89 7.00
N PRO A 468 0.79 -0.64 6.35
CA PRO A 468 0.60 0.53 5.50
C PRO A 468 0.57 1.86 6.28
N HIS A 469 1.09 2.91 5.65
CA HIS A 469 1.15 4.27 6.22
C HIS A 469 1.84 4.32 7.59
N ALA A 470 2.99 3.67 7.70
CA ALA A 470 3.69 3.37 8.96
C ALA A 470 3.79 4.56 9.93
N SER A 471 4.16 5.75 9.45
CA SER A 471 4.26 6.98 10.25
C SER A 471 2.96 7.40 10.98
N THR A 472 1.81 6.86 10.59
CA THR A 472 0.47 7.14 11.16
C THR A 472 -0.34 5.87 11.49
N SER A 473 0.32 4.71 11.50
CA SER A 473 -0.24 3.40 11.88
C SER A 473 0.60 2.67 12.95
N LEU A 474 1.84 3.10 13.17
CA LEU A 474 2.77 2.57 14.18
C LEU A 474 3.08 3.61 15.26
N TYR A 475 3.19 3.16 16.51
CA TYR A 475 3.52 4.01 17.65
C TYR A 475 4.77 3.48 18.38
N ARG A 476 5.86 4.27 18.42
CA ARG A 476 7.11 3.85 19.06
C ARG A 476 6.94 3.56 20.55
N ILE A 477 7.44 2.40 20.96
CA ILE A 477 7.42 1.91 22.34
C ILE A 477 8.57 2.55 23.12
N PRO A 478 8.31 3.23 24.25
CA PRO A 478 9.39 3.73 25.11
C PRO A 478 10.14 2.56 25.77
N PRO A 479 11.49 2.62 25.87
CA PRO A 479 12.27 1.57 26.54
C PRO A 479 11.80 1.31 27.97
N GLY A 480 11.73 0.03 28.35
CA GLY A 480 11.34 -0.41 29.70
C GLY A 480 9.82 -0.43 29.96
N VAL A 481 8.98 -0.13 28.96
CA VAL A 481 7.54 -0.46 29.03
C VAL A 481 7.34 -1.92 28.66
N ASP A 482 6.39 -2.58 29.32
CA ASP A 482 6.04 -3.99 29.07
C ASP A 482 5.30 -4.13 27.73
N GLU A 483 5.84 -4.93 26.83
CA GLU A 483 5.31 -5.11 25.47
C GLU A 483 4.00 -5.91 25.44
N ASP A 484 3.80 -6.89 26.31
CA ASP A 484 2.55 -7.66 26.38
C ASP A 484 1.38 -6.75 26.76
N ALA A 485 1.60 -5.84 27.72
CA ALA A 485 0.64 -4.82 28.11
C ALA A 485 0.27 -3.89 26.93
N LEU A 486 1.21 -3.61 26.04
CA LEU A 486 1.02 -2.74 24.88
C LEU A 486 0.28 -3.41 23.73
N VAL A 487 0.31 -4.75 23.60
CA VAL A 487 -0.56 -5.47 22.63
C VAL A 487 -2.04 -5.10 22.84
N MET A 488 -2.47 -4.93 24.10
CA MET A 488 -3.86 -4.55 24.44
C MET A 488 -4.25 -3.13 23.98
N LEU A 489 -3.27 -2.28 23.64
CA LEU A 489 -3.47 -0.93 23.11
C LEU A 489 -3.54 -0.89 21.56
N SER A 490 -3.38 -2.04 20.90
CA SER A 490 -3.54 -2.18 19.44
C SER A 490 -5.00 -2.08 19.00
N ASP A 491 -5.91 -2.65 19.80
CA ASP A 491 -7.37 -2.73 19.55
C ASP A 491 -8.16 -2.55 20.86
N ILE A 492 -8.14 -3.52 21.78
CA ILE A 492 -9.22 -3.63 22.76
C ILE A 492 -9.38 -2.42 23.70
N LEU A 493 -8.29 -1.75 24.09
CA LEU A 493 -8.33 -0.56 24.94
C LEU A 493 -8.80 0.71 24.20
N PRO A 494 -8.24 1.09 23.04
CA PRO A 494 -8.84 2.16 22.24
C PRO A 494 -10.28 1.81 21.82
N THR A 495 -10.63 0.55 21.55
CA THR A 495 -12.01 0.14 21.21
C THR A 495 -12.97 0.33 22.39
N GLY A 496 -12.65 -0.18 23.58
CA GLY A 496 -13.45 0.02 24.78
C GLY A 496 -13.61 1.50 25.17
N PHE A 497 -12.54 2.30 25.00
CA PHE A 497 -12.56 3.72 25.31
C PHE A 497 -13.30 4.56 24.25
N GLU A 498 -13.01 4.37 22.96
CA GLU A 498 -13.53 5.22 21.88
C GLU A 498 -14.96 4.87 21.47
N CYS A 499 -15.29 3.57 21.41
CA CYS A 499 -16.61 3.10 20.99
C CYS A 499 -17.57 2.92 22.18
N GLY A 500 -17.04 2.62 23.37
CA GLY A 500 -17.79 2.55 24.61
C GLY A 500 -17.83 3.89 25.34
N VAL A 501 -16.73 4.25 26.02
CA VAL A 501 -16.69 5.36 27.00
C VAL A 501 -16.96 6.75 26.41
N LEU A 502 -16.25 7.11 25.33
CA LEU A 502 -16.38 8.43 24.68
C LEU A 502 -17.71 8.58 23.94
N ASN A 503 -18.06 7.57 23.14
CA ASN A 503 -19.33 7.49 22.42
C ASN A 503 -20.53 7.51 23.37
N GLY A 504 -20.43 6.77 24.48
CA GLY A 504 -21.40 6.74 25.58
C GLY A 504 -21.43 8.00 26.45
N LYS A 505 -20.54 8.98 26.20
CA LYS A 505 -20.45 10.27 26.89
C LYS A 505 -20.31 10.15 28.42
N VAL A 506 -19.59 9.12 28.90
CA VAL A 506 -19.36 8.88 30.33
C VAL A 506 -18.73 10.11 30.99
N GLN A 507 -19.23 10.49 32.17
CA GLN A 507 -18.86 11.72 32.87
C GLN A 507 -18.73 11.49 34.40
N PRO A 508 -18.05 12.40 35.12
CA PRO A 508 -17.97 12.35 36.58
C PRO A 508 -19.34 12.26 37.23
N GLY A 509 -19.51 11.26 38.10
CA GLY A 509 -20.74 11.02 38.84
C GLY A 509 -21.87 10.33 38.07
N CYS A 510 -21.73 10.03 36.77
CA CYS A 510 -22.77 9.31 36.02
C CYS A 510 -22.83 7.82 36.38
N SER A 511 -23.90 7.15 35.97
CA SER A 511 -24.10 5.71 36.08
C SER A 511 -23.83 5.03 34.73
N VAL A 512 -23.09 3.92 34.75
CA VAL A 512 -22.74 3.14 33.55
C VAL A 512 -23.13 1.68 33.75
N ALA A 513 -23.88 1.09 32.81
CA ALA A 513 -23.98 -0.36 32.67
C ALA A 513 -23.12 -0.83 31.49
N ILE A 514 -22.47 -1.98 31.64
CA ILE A 514 -21.68 -2.64 30.60
C ILE A 514 -22.20 -4.07 30.47
N VAL A 515 -22.84 -4.36 29.34
CA VAL A 515 -23.41 -5.68 29.02
C VAL A 515 -22.37 -6.47 28.24
N GLY A 516 -21.89 -7.56 28.85
CA GLY A 516 -20.74 -8.35 28.43
C GLY A 516 -19.49 -8.02 29.25
N ALA A 517 -19.00 -8.98 30.03
CA ALA A 517 -17.75 -8.92 30.79
C ALA A 517 -16.60 -9.66 30.05
N GLY A 518 -16.69 -9.75 28.72
CA GLY A 518 -15.58 -10.15 27.86
C GLY A 518 -14.49 -9.06 27.77
N PRO A 519 -13.40 -9.30 27.01
CA PRO A 519 -12.25 -8.39 26.95
C PRO A 519 -12.58 -6.94 26.60
N ILE A 520 -13.55 -6.71 25.70
CA ILE A 520 -14.00 -5.37 25.31
C ILE A 520 -14.74 -4.67 26.46
N GLY A 521 -15.63 -5.37 27.15
CA GLY A 521 -16.36 -4.83 28.31
C GLY A 521 -15.45 -4.54 29.51
N LEU A 522 -14.44 -5.40 29.75
CA LEU A 522 -13.42 -5.15 30.77
C LEU A 522 -12.47 -4.00 30.37
N ALA A 523 -12.16 -3.83 29.08
CA ALA A 523 -11.43 -2.66 28.59
C ALA A 523 -12.26 -1.35 28.72
N ALA A 524 -13.57 -1.41 28.46
CA ALA A 524 -14.49 -0.29 28.72
C ALA A 524 -14.57 0.03 30.23
N LEU A 525 -14.67 -0.98 31.11
CA LEU A 525 -14.63 -0.81 32.56
C LEU A 525 -13.34 -0.10 33.05
N LEU A 526 -12.17 -0.56 32.58
CA LEU A 526 -10.88 0.00 32.99
C LEU A 526 -10.70 1.45 32.49
N THR A 527 -11.30 1.81 31.36
CA THR A 527 -11.15 3.15 30.75
C THR A 527 -12.29 4.12 31.12
N ALA A 528 -13.46 3.62 31.52
CA ALA A 528 -14.55 4.43 32.08
C ALA A 528 -14.14 5.11 33.39
N GLN A 529 -13.30 4.44 34.19
CA GLN A 529 -12.76 4.97 35.45
C GLN A 529 -11.96 6.28 35.28
N PHE A 530 -11.44 6.59 34.08
CA PHE A 530 -10.81 7.89 33.80
C PHE A 530 -11.76 9.07 34.00
N TYR A 531 -13.07 8.85 33.85
CA TYR A 531 -14.10 9.86 34.07
C TYR A 531 -14.71 9.81 35.47
N SER A 532 -14.38 8.85 36.32
CA SER A 532 -14.93 8.70 37.68
C SER A 532 -16.48 8.71 37.75
N PRO A 533 -17.18 7.82 37.02
CA PRO A 533 -18.62 7.58 37.21
C PRO A 533 -18.93 7.11 38.65
N ALA A 534 -20.14 7.38 39.14
CA ALA A 534 -20.61 6.99 40.47
C ALA A 534 -20.92 5.50 40.60
N ARG A 535 -21.31 4.84 39.50
CA ARG A 535 -21.47 3.38 39.40
C ARG A 535 -20.93 2.87 38.06
N ILE A 536 -20.30 1.70 38.08
CA ILE A 536 -20.04 0.90 36.88
C ILE A 536 -20.55 -0.51 37.13
N ILE A 537 -21.68 -0.82 36.50
CA ILE A 537 -22.42 -2.07 36.66
C ILE A 537 -22.04 -3.01 35.52
N LEU A 538 -21.55 -4.22 35.81
CA LEU A 538 -21.31 -5.25 34.78
C LEU A 538 -22.37 -6.35 34.79
N ILE A 539 -22.81 -6.74 33.60
CA ILE A 539 -23.81 -7.79 33.37
C ILE A 539 -23.22 -8.83 32.41
N ASP A 540 -23.02 -10.06 32.86
CA ASP A 540 -22.53 -11.18 32.06
C ASP A 540 -23.03 -12.49 32.70
N PRO A 541 -23.48 -13.50 31.93
CA PRO A 541 -23.85 -14.79 32.51
C PRO A 541 -22.70 -15.51 33.24
N ASP A 542 -21.42 -15.25 32.93
CA ASP A 542 -20.26 -15.92 33.53
C ASP A 542 -19.80 -15.23 34.82
N SER A 543 -20.12 -15.86 35.96
CA SER A 543 -19.75 -15.38 37.30
C SER A 543 -18.24 -15.24 37.52
N ASN A 544 -17.41 -15.97 36.77
CA ASN A 544 -15.95 -15.82 36.84
C ASN A 544 -15.50 -14.48 36.25
N ARG A 545 -16.12 -14.04 35.14
CA ARG A 545 -15.84 -12.74 34.52
C ARG A 545 -16.33 -11.59 35.38
N LEU A 546 -17.49 -11.76 36.03
CA LEU A 546 -18.00 -10.80 37.01
C LEU A 546 -17.09 -10.67 38.23
N GLU A 547 -16.45 -11.76 38.68
CA GLU A 547 -15.49 -11.66 39.78
C GLU A 547 -14.22 -10.91 39.36
N ILE A 548 -13.74 -11.11 38.12
CA ILE A 548 -12.66 -10.30 37.56
C ILE A 548 -13.11 -8.84 37.39
N ALA A 549 -14.35 -8.58 36.98
CA ALA A 549 -14.91 -7.23 36.89
C ALA A 549 -14.91 -6.49 38.24
N ARG A 550 -15.32 -7.14 39.33
CA ARG A 550 -15.23 -6.57 40.70
C ARG A 550 -13.78 -6.18 41.03
N GLN A 551 -12.83 -7.08 40.78
CA GLN A 551 -11.40 -6.80 40.97
C GLN A 551 -10.89 -5.66 40.08
N PHE A 552 -11.51 -5.41 38.93
CA PHE A 552 -11.15 -4.36 37.97
C PHE A 552 -11.79 -3.01 38.28
N GLY A 553 -12.67 -2.91 39.29
CA GLY A 553 -13.32 -1.67 39.71
C GLY A 553 -14.79 -1.53 39.34
N ALA A 554 -15.47 -2.61 38.94
CA ALA A 554 -16.93 -2.60 38.83
C ALA A 554 -17.56 -2.44 40.22
N THR A 555 -18.50 -1.51 40.37
CA THR A 555 -19.19 -1.26 41.66
C THR A 555 -20.23 -2.32 41.95
N ASP A 556 -20.90 -2.81 40.90
CA ASP A 556 -22.02 -3.72 40.97
C ASP A 556 -21.87 -4.77 39.84
N CYS A 557 -22.24 -6.04 40.08
CA CYS A 557 -22.09 -7.11 39.09
C CYS A 557 -23.22 -8.14 39.20
N PHE A 558 -23.94 -8.36 38.09
CA PHE A 558 -25.10 -9.25 38.00
C PHE A 558 -24.89 -10.37 36.99
N ASP A 559 -25.07 -11.63 37.42
CA ASP A 559 -25.28 -12.72 36.48
C ASP A 559 -26.78 -12.85 36.15
N GLY A 560 -27.09 -13.04 34.87
CA GLY A 560 -28.45 -13.22 34.38
C GLY A 560 -29.05 -14.61 34.67
N ARG A 561 -28.50 -15.36 35.63
CA ARG A 561 -29.02 -16.65 36.09
C ARG A 561 -29.74 -16.52 37.44
N GLY A 562 -29.31 -15.57 38.28
CA GLY A 562 -29.91 -15.27 39.58
C GLY A 562 -31.21 -14.45 39.55
N GLY A 563 -31.52 -13.79 38.43
CA GLY A 563 -32.70 -12.93 38.27
C GLY A 563 -32.70 -12.17 36.94
N ASP A 564 -33.60 -11.20 36.79
CA ASP A 564 -33.59 -10.25 35.67
C ASP A 564 -32.59 -9.10 35.95
N PRO A 565 -31.52 -8.94 35.14
CA PRO A 565 -30.58 -7.84 35.30
C PRO A 565 -31.20 -6.45 35.10
N VAL A 566 -32.27 -6.33 34.30
CA VAL A 566 -32.93 -5.04 34.06
C VAL A 566 -33.65 -4.58 35.33
N ALA A 567 -34.44 -5.45 35.96
CA ALA A 567 -35.10 -5.17 37.23
C ALA A 567 -34.09 -4.79 38.35
N GLU A 568 -32.96 -5.49 38.47
CA GLU A 568 -31.96 -5.18 39.49
C GLU A 568 -31.19 -3.87 39.21
N VAL A 569 -30.87 -3.54 37.95
CA VAL A 569 -30.29 -2.22 37.62
C VAL A 569 -31.29 -1.09 37.85
N MET A 570 -32.56 -1.26 37.47
CA MET A 570 -33.61 -0.28 37.76
C MET A 570 -33.73 -0.02 39.27
N LYS A 571 -33.67 -1.08 40.08
CA LYS A 571 -33.65 -1.02 41.55
C LYS A 571 -32.40 -0.35 42.13
N LEU A 572 -31.23 -0.42 41.48
CA LEU A 572 -30.02 0.34 41.86
C LEU A 572 -30.02 1.81 41.42
N THR A 573 -30.94 2.18 40.53
CA THR A 573 -31.04 3.51 39.89
C THR A 573 -32.41 4.17 40.15
N ASP A 574 -33.06 3.82 41.26
CA ASP A 574 -34.34 4.38 41.73
C ASP A 574 -35.48 4.36 40.67
N GLY A 575 -35.44 3.39 39.77
CA GLY A 575 -36.39 3.20 38.66
C GLY A 575 -36.09 4.01 37.40
N VAL A 576 -34.96 4.72 37.33
CA VAL A 576 -34.63 5.64 36.23
C VAL A 576 -33.87 4.94 35.08
N GLY A 577 -32.98 4.00 35.39
CA GLY A 577 -32.02 3.42 34.45
C GLY A 577 -30.64 4.09 34.53
N VAL A 578 -29.73 3.75 33.60
CA VAL A 578 -28.34 4.27 33.57
C VAL A 578 -28.11 5.36 32.54
N ASP A 579 -27.26 6.34 32.85
CA ASP A 579 -26.88 7.43 31.94
C ASP A 579 -26.18 6.89 30.67
N CYS A 580 -25.40 5.82 30.81
CA CYS A 580 -24.75 5.12 29.71
C CYS A 580 -24.94 3.59 29.79
N ALA A 581 -25.37 2.97 28.69
CA ALA A 581 -25.42 1.52 28.53
C ALA A 581 -24.48 1.10 27.39
N ILE A 582 -23.36 0.44 27.72
CA ILE A 582 -22.37 -0.05 26.75
C ILE A 582 -22.71 -1.49 26.37
N GLU A 583 -22.98 -1.73 25.10
CA GLU A 583 -23.14 -3.07 24.52
C GLU A 583 -21.75 -3.57 24.10
N ALA A 584 -21.31 -4.72 24.63
CA ALA A 584 -20.00 -5.30 24.36
C ALA A 584 -20.06 -6.81 24.01
N VAL A 585 -21.14 -7.27 23.36
CA VAL A 585 -21.35 -8.69 22.98
C VAL A 585 -21.71 -8.85 21.49
N GLY A 586 -22.55 -7.97 20.93
CA GLY A 586 -22.93 -7.98 19.51
C GLY A 586 -24.12 -8.89 19.15
N ILE A 587 -25.05 -9.14 20.08
CA ILE A 587 -26.26 -9.96 19.82
C ILE A 587 -27.56 -9.18 20.10
N PRO A 588 -28.70 -9.52 19.46
CA PRO A 588 -29.95 -8.75 19.61
C PRO A 588 -30.41 -8.58 21.06
N ALA A 589 -30.39 -9.66 21.84
CA ALA A 589 -30.83 -9.65 23.23
C ALA A 589 -30.02 -8.71 24.14
N THR A 590 -28.71 -8.52 23.89
CA THR A 590 -27.87 -7.61 24.69
C THR A 590 -28.02 -6.15 24.25
N PHE A 591 -28.24 -5.89 22.96
CA PHE A 591 -28.64 -4.57 22.47
C PHE A 591 -30.01 -4.14 23.02
N GLU A 592 -31.01 -5.02 22.92
CA GLU A 592 -32.37 -4.77 23.44
C GLU A 592 -32.35 -4.57 24.97
N MET A 593 -31.52 -5.33 25.69
CA MET A 593 -31.25 -5.10 27.11
C MET A 593 -30.65 -3.70 27.35
N CYS A 594 -29.64 -3.26 26.60
CA CYS A 594 -29.10 -1.90 26.72
C CYS A 594 -30.16 -0.81 26.49
N THR A 595 -31.05 -0.98 25.50
CA THR A 595 -32.18 -0.03 25.29
C THR A 595 -33.21 -0.05 26.42
N SER A 596 -33.29 -1.15 27.17
CA SER A 596 -34.15 -1.27 28.36
C SER A 596 -33.50 -0.69 29.62
N LEU A 597 -32.17 -0.78 29.72
CA LEU A 597 -31.36 -0.30 30.86
C LEU A 597 -31.15 1.22 30.86
N VAL A 598 -31.04 1.86 29.69
CA VAL A 598 -30.68 3.28 29.57
C VAL A 598 -31.75 4.20 30.20
N ALA A 599 -31.32 5.33 30.79
CA ALA A 599 -32.15 6.39 31.37
C ALA A 599 -32.67 7.38 30.31
N PRO A 600 -33.70 8.20 30.63
CA PRO A 600 -34.12 9.29 29.75
C PRO A 600 -32.98 10.30 29.50
N GLY A 601 -32.70 10.61 28.24
CA GLY A 601 -31.56 11.43 27.80
C GLY A 601 -30.21 10.70 27.75
N GLY A 602 -30.15 9.44 28.21
CA GLY A 602 -28.93 8.63 28.24
C GLY A 602 -28.47 8.11 26.87
N VAL A 603 -27.35 7.39 26.87
CA VAL A 603 -26.69 6.90 25.65
C VAL A 603 -26.53 5.38 25.66
N VAL A 604 -26.99 4.73 24.60
CA VAL A 604 -26.57 3.37 24.24
C VAL A 604 -25.33 3.44 23.36
N ALA A 605 -24.24 2.83 23.81
CA ALA A 605 -22.96 2.78 23.10
C ALA A 605 -22.68 1.35 22.60
N ASN A 606 -22.90 1.12 21.32
CA ASN A 606 -22.73 -0.19 20.71
C ASN A 606 -21.28 -0.42 20.28
N VAL A 607 -20.59 -1.34 20.95
CA VAL A 607 -19.23 -1.78 20.60
C VAL A 607 -19.24 -3.17 19.94
N GLY A 608 -20.21 -4.03 20.26
CA GLY A 608 -20.31 -5.38 19.68
C GLY A 608 -20.57 -5.41 18.18
N VAL A 609 -20.00 -6.40 17.50
CA VAL A 609 -20.20 -6.65 16.05
C VAL A 609 -21.46 -7.49 15.86
N HIS A 610 -22.51 -6.88 15.31
CA HIS A 610 -23.78 -7.55 15.04
C HIS A 610 -23.78 -8.27 13.68
N GLY A 611 -23.75 -9.60 13.70
CA GLY A 611 -23.93 -10.45 12.50
C GLY A 611 -25.39 -10.57 12.02
N VAL A 612 -26.36 -10.12 12.83
CA VAL A 612 -27.81 -10.15 12.55
C VAL A 612 -28.48 -8.86 13.06
N LYS A 613 -29.66 -8.52 12.53
CA LYS A 613 -30.44 -7.38 13.02
C LYS A 613 -30.80 -7.54 14.50
N ALA A 614 -30.81 -6.44 15.24
CA ALA A 614 -31.51 -6.28 16.52
C ALA A 614 -32.74 -5.39 16.30
N ASP A 615 -33.81 -5.55 17.09
CA ASP A 615 -35.01 -4.73 16.93
C ASP A 615 -34.99 -3.50 17.85
N LEU A 616 -35.25 -2.33 17.26
CA LEU A 616 -35.25 -1.04 17.96
C LEU A 616 -36.69 -0.63 18.32
N HIS A 617 -37.03 -0.82 19.59
CA HIS A 617 -38.36 -0.56 20.15
C HIS A 617 -38.67 0.93 20.32
N LEU A 618 -38.79 1.68 19.22
CA LEU A 618 -39.09 3.11 19.22
C LEU A 618 -40.40 3.44 19.96
N GLU A 619 -41.37 2.53 20.01
CA GLU A 619 -42.61 2.67 20.76
C GLU A 619 -42.42 2.78 22.28
N LYS A 620 -41.22 2.43 22.79
CA LYS A 620 -40.80 2.51 24.20
C LYS A 620 -39.70 3.57 24.45
N LEU A 621 -39.24 4.27 23.40
CA LEU A 621 -37.99 5.06 23.42
C LEU A 621 -38.16 6.49 22.88
N TRP A 622 -39.21 6.77 22.11
CA TRP A 622 -39.41 8.07 21.44
C TRP A 622 -39.56 9.25 22.41
N ASP A 623 -40.13 9.01 23.60
CA ASP A 623 -40.35 9.96 24.69
C ASP A 623 -39.18 10.01 25.69
N ARG A 624 -38.21 9.11 25.54
CA ARG A 624 -37.05 8.99 26.45
C ARG A 624 -35.82 9.77 25.98
N ASN A 625 -35.88 10.49 24.86
CA ASN A 625 -34.80 11.36 24.34
C ASN A 625 -33.40 10.71 24.24
N ILE A 626 -33.31 9.39 24.11
CA ILE A 626 -32.03 8.67 24.15
C ILE A 626 -31.15 8.93 22.91
N SER A 627 -29.84 8.75 23.06
CA SER A 627 -28.91 8.61 21.95
C SER A 627 -28.52 7.15 21.74
N ILE A 628 -28.35 6.71 20.50
CA ILE A 628 -27.70 5.43 20.16
C ILE A 628 -26.48 5.73 19.30
N THR A 629 -25.35 5.09 19.59
CA THR A 629 -24.08 5.29 18.88
C THR A 629 -23.48 3.95 18.47
N THR A 630 -22.89 3.90 17.27
CA THR A 630 -22.09 2.78 16.76
C THR A 630 -20.75 3.34 16.28
N ARG A 631 -19.66 2.56 16.38
CA ARG A 631 -18.33 2.98 15.90
C ARG A 631 -17.39 1.79 15.71
N LEU A 632 -16.68 1.78 14.59
CA LEU A 632 -15.41 1.05 14.46
C LEU A 632 -14.31 1.96 15.04
N VAL A 633 -13.45 1.42 15.89
CA VAL A 633 -12.38 2.16 16.57
C VAL A 633 -11.52 2.96 15.60
N ASP A 634 -11.09 4.17 15.96
CA ASP A 634 -10.17 4.97 15.13
C ASP A 634 -8.73 4.93 15.65
N THR A 635 -8.50 4.59 16.93
CA THR A 635 -7.20 4.55 17.60
C THR A 635 -6.52 5.93 17.75
N VAL A 636 -7.29 7.00 17.57
CA VAL A 636 -6.88 8.39 17.89
C VAL A 636 -6.52 8.57 19.36
N SER A 637 -7.04 7.71 20.24
CA SER A 637 -6.75 7.71 21.68
C SER A 637 -5.46 6.99 22.07
N THR A 638 -4.85 6.19 21.19
CA THR A 638 -3.65 5.39 21.51
C THR A 638 -2.47 6.23 22.05
N PRO A 639 -2.17 7.44 21.51
CA PRO A 639 -1.17 8.35 22.10
C PRO A 639 -1.51 8.90 23.50
N MET A 640 -2.77 8.83 23.93
CA MET A 640 -3.20 9.14 25.29
C MET A 640 -3.06 7.88 26.17
N LEU A 641 -3.64 6.76 25.73
CA LEU A 641 -3.59 5.48 26.46
C LEU A 641 -2.16 5.05 26.78
N LEU A 642 -1.23 5.18 25.83
CA LEU A 642 0.19 4.85 26.02
C LEU A 642 0.86 5.72 27.10
N LYS A 643 0.45 6.99 27.25
CA LYS A 643 0.91 7.86 28.36
C LYS A 643 0.32 7.42 29.69
N THR A 644 -0.95 7.01 29.71
CA THR A 644 -1.68 6.55 30.90
C THR A 644 -1.12 5.23 31.44
N VAL A 645 -0.78 4.28 30.57
CA VAL A 645 -0.05 3.05 30.94
C VAL A 645 1.35 3.38 31.48
N ARG A 646 2.12 4.21 30.76
CA ARG A 646 3.47 4.63 31.21
C ARG A 646 3.45 5.41 32.54
N ALA A 647 2.32 6.01 32.91
CA ALA A 647 2.11 6.69 34.19
C ALA A 647 1.61 5.77 35.32
N GLY A 648 1.46 4.46 35.08
CA GLY A 648 0.91 3.50 36.04
C GLY A 648 -0.57 3.75 36.40
N ARG A 649 -1.30 4.48 35.54
CA ARG A 649 -2.72 4.83 35.75
C ARG A 649 -3.69 3.87 35.06
N LEU A 650 -3.16 2.99 34.22
CA LEU A 650 -3.85 1.86 33.62
C LEU A 650 -2.87 0.69 33.62
N ASP A 651 -3.30 -0.50 34.04
CA ASP A 651 -2.54 -1.75 33.90
C ASP A 651 -3.27 -2.70 32.93
N PRO A 652 -2.87 -2.74 31.65
CA PRO A 652 -3.46 -3.64 30.67
C PRO A 652 -3.16 -5.11 30.93
N LYS A 653 -2.09 -5.45 31.67
CA LYS A 653 -1.65 -6.85 31.85
C LYS A 653 -2.71 -7.71 32.49
N ARG A 654 -3.57 -7.10 33.31
CA ARG A 654 -4.70 -7.76 33.99
C ARG A 654 -5.66 -8.47 33.03
N LEU A 655 -5.80 -7.96 31.79
CA LEU A 655 -6.62 -8.57 30.74
C LEU A 655 -6.00 -9.86 30.18
N ILE A 656 -4.70 -10.08 30.39
CA ILE A 656 -3.95 -11.23 29.86
C ILE A 656 -4.01 -12.37 30.87
N THR A 657 -4.51 -13.52 30.43
CA THR A 657 -4.74 -14.70 31.28
C THR A 657 -3.93 -15.92 30.84
N HIS A 658 -3.62 -16.02 29.55
CA HIS A 658 -2.93 -17.17 28.96
C HIS A 658 -1.80 -16.71 28.04
N ARG A 659 -0.81 -17.58 27.85
CA ARG A 659 0.37 -17.37 27.01
C ARG A 659 0.67 -18.61 26.18
N PHE A 660 1.03 -18.40 24.92
CA PHE A 660 1.29 -19.44 23.92
C PHE A 660 2.46 -19.00 23.05
N SER A 661 3.15 -19.95 22.40
CA SER A 661 4.02 -19.64 21.26
C SER A 661 3.20 -19.47 19.97
N LEU A 662 3.79 -18.94 18.90
CA LEU A 662 3.20 -19.00 17.57
C LEU A 662 3.02 -20.46 17.08
N ASP A 663 3.89 -21.39 17.51
CA ASP A 663 3.73 -22.83 17.24
C ASP A 663 2.52 -23.46 17.98
N ASP A 664 2.10 -22.89 19.10
CA ASP A 664 0.88 -23.26 19.84
C ASP A 664 -0.39 -22.51 19.34
N VAL A 665 -0.32 -21.70 18.26
CA VAL A 665 -1.41 -20.75 17.94
C VAL A 665 -2.78 -21.40 17.76
N GLU A 666 -2.86 -22.61 17.22
CA GLU A 666 -4.14 -23.32 17.07
C GLU A 666 -4.77 -23.68 18.43
N ARG A 667 -3.94 -24.00 19.42
CA ARG A 667 -4.34 -24.23 20.82
C ARG A 667 -4.68 -22.91 21.52
N ALA A 668 -4.05 -21.80 21.16
CA ALA A 668 -4.46 -20.47 21.60
C ALA A 668 -5.88 -20.14 21.11
N TYR A 669 -6.20 -20.47 19.85
CA TYR A 669 -7.53 -20.32 19.27
C TYR A 669 -8.59 -21.24 19.91
N ASP A 670 -8.27 -22.50 20.19
CA ASP A 670 -9.17 -23.39 20.96
C ASP A 670 -9.41 -22.84 22.37
N THR A 671 -8.35 -22.38 23.04
CA THR A 671 -8.43 -21.82 24.40
C THR A 671 -9.30 -20.56 24.45
N PHE A 672 -9.15 -19.66 23.48
CA PHE A 672 -9.90 -18.41 23.39
C PHE A 672 -11.33 -18.63 22.85
N GLY A 673 -11.52 -19.52 21.89
CA GLY A 673 -12.85 -19.94 21.41
C GLY A 673 -13.71 -20.58 22.51
N ARG A 674 -13.06 -21.21 23.50
CA ARG A 674 -13.70 -21.78 24.70
C ARG A 674 -13.48 -20.94 25.97
N ALA A 675 -13.38 -19.62 25.82
CA ALA A 675 -13.09 -18.66 26.89
C ALA A 675 -13.92 -18.82 28.19
N ALA A 676 -15.18 -19.25 28.11
CA ALA A 676 -16.04 -19.49 29.28
C ALA A 676 -15.69 -20.78 30.04
N GLN A 677 -15.12 -21.79 29.37
CA GLN A 677 -14.66 -23.04 29.97
C GLN A 677 -13.17 -22.99 30.39
N THR A 678 -12.39 -22.11 29.78
CA THR A 678 -10.94 -21.95 30.04
C THR A 678 -10.62 -20.76 30.95
N HIS A 679 -11.62 -19.94 31.27
CA HIS A 679 -11.47 -18.64 31.95
C HIS A 679 -10.51 -17.68 31.23
N ALA A 680 -10.37 -17.82 29.90
CA ALA A 680 -9.55 -16.93 29.10
C ALA A 680 -10.23 -15.58 28.89
N LEU A 681 -9.48 -14.50 29.14
CA LEU A 681 -9.83 -13.13 28.72
C LEU A 681 -9.08 -12.79 27.43
N LYS A 682 -7.84 -12.31 27.52
CA LYS A 682 -6.90 -12.27 26.39
C LYS A 682 -5.80 -13.30 26.54
N VAL A 683 -5.30 -13.74 25.40
CA VAL A 683 -4.14 -14.62 25.25
C VAL A 683 -3.00 -13.83 24.64
N ILE A 684 -1.76 -14.00 25.07
CA ILE A 684 -0.59 -13.51 24.33
C ILE A 684 0.02 -14.66 23.54
N ILE A 685 0.37 -14.38 22.29
CA ILE A 685 1.12 -15.26 21.41
C ILE A 685 2.52 -14.66 21.25
N GLU A 686 3.51 -15.39 21.74
CA GLU A 686 4.94 -15.12 21.63
C GLU A 686 5.44 -15.63 20.27
N VAL A 687 5.88 -14.68 19.44
CA VAL A 687 6.25 -14.93 18.03
C VAL A 687 7.76 -15.08 17.86
N SER A 688 8.55 -14.38 18.70
CA SER A 688 10.02 -14.42 18.76
C SER A 688 10.52 -14.27 20.19
#